data_AF-A0A9P1DJN7-F1
#
_entry.id   AF-A0A9P1DJN7-F1
#
_cell.length_a   1.000
_cell.length_b   1.000
_cell.length_c   1.000
_cell.angle_alpha   90.00
_cell.angle_beta   90.00
_cell.angle_gamma   90.00
#
_symmetry.space_group_name_H-M   'P 1'
#
loop_
_entity.id
_entity.type
_entity.pdbx_description
1 polymer ?
#
loop_
_entity_poly.entity_id
_entity_poly.type
_entity_poly.pdbx_seq_one_letter_code
_entity_poly.pdbx_strand_id
1 'polypeptide(L)'
;MQTAGHAALPARSMPGFGLEDSSESRLSEPWWGSSWWDPVGCFSVKHTRCLLAVVSGVLAKKPRSRRKLLRRARQTAETLQNTDVDDVKELRQLFRSTTAADNILSKDDFVKLCQSLLHIDLTFRELERIFDIVVIDEDHHFMTEDVFIRTIRNRFFLRGIRRVVQLPSAHSWKPPKGYSFDVDTARNHFCENAEFIGPYADIRATRDHSFHGRYSEERQRWQDSVIATVVQRTTEQARPRLVFTCGAMGVGKGFALSWMSARDIFPLEDIVHIDPDHFKAVMPEWSAYVAYGKKMKDPDIPGNQCHRESCYMQEIALEESLKRQQHIWVDGSLSNAEWFVKVFSEIRERYPAYQIAIFKISAPEEVIRARVEKRAKHTGRSIPEDKLKASIAAVERSVLTLMPYADFLATIDNSTSTPHLSYFAAIDRSGSWQRITARFAHTLPGVDAFPDALSPFFLLRVEKCPVLEMRSSLRCRVDGEVESQFGLLTLKDLQVEVTLSPVIRLTLDPETRRIAHIHERAVGVAFMYPMETEDLDMGQLTVPEQAALKNGAFAMFSLSDQLVALNAVSSTNNAPEPKMLEFGPATVVTPEEAMDMDPSRWAKVKMPHIKDAGVERFAFYTPLEKLAGRRVSANSGFIFELEPGQEYTFFPVIATYDS
;
A
#
# COMPACT_ATOMS: atom_id res chain seq x y z
N MET A 1 33.18 -41.29 -34.17
CA MET A 1 34.60 -40.90 -34.05
C MET A 1 34.69 -39.88 -32.92
N GLN A 2 35.48 -40.21 -31.87
CA GLN A 2 35.95 -39.40 -30.72
C GLN A 2 34.87 -38.80 -29.78
N THR A 3 34.48 -39.38 -28.64
CA THR A 3 35.12 -39.63 -27.31
C THR A 3 35.51 -38.41 -26.47
N ALA A 4 34.71 -38.13 -25.43
CA ALA A 4 35.10 -37.74 -24.06
C ALA A 4 33.78 -37.66 -23.25
N GLY A 5 33.54 -38.22 -22.07
CA GLY A 5 34.44 -38.72 -21.03
C GLY A 5 34.16 -37.93 -19.74
N HIS A 6 33.12 -38.27 -18.97
CA HIS A 6 32.95 -37.74 -17.61
C HIS A 6 32.58 -38.82 -16.59
N ALA A 7 33.38 -38.80 -15.54
CA ALA A 7 33.46 -39.74 -14.44
C ALA A 7 32.41 -39.45 -13.36
N ALA A 8 32.02 -40.53 -12.68
CA ALA A 8 31.12 -40.54 -11.53
C ALA A 8 31.90 -40.61 -10.20
N LEU A 9 31.14 -40.38 -9.12
CA LEU A 9 31.30 -40.75 -7.69
C LEU A 9 31.61 -39.58 -6.72
N PRO A 10 31.23 -39.68 -5.42
CA PRO A 10 30.09 -40.38 -4.83
C PRO A 10 29.32 -39.56 -3.76
N ALA A 11 28.12 -40.04 -3.44
CA ALA A 11 27.28 -39.58 -2.34
C ALA A 11 27.86 -39.93 -0.95
N ARG A 12 27.71 -39.01 0.01
CA ARG A 12 27.88 -39.26 1.45
C ARG A 12 26.54 -39.11 2.16
N SER A 13 26.20 -40.12 2.94
CA SER A 13 25.09 -40.22 3.89
C SER A 13 25.51 -39.75 5.29
N MET A 14 24.49 -39.45 6.13
CA MET A 14 24.39 -39.49 7.62
C MET A 14 23.58 -38.28 8.14
N PRO A 15 23.02 -38.30 9.37
CA PRO A 15 21.95 -39.17 9.86
C PRO A 15 20.79 -38.36 10.49
N GLY A 16 19.69 -39.04 10.81
CA GLY A 16 18.50 -38.45 11.43
C GLY A 16 18.63 -38.14 12.93
N PHE A 17 17.70 -37.32 13.42
CA PHE A 17 17.33 -37.20 14.82
C PHE A 17 15.81 -36.97 14.90
N GLY A 18 15.14 -37.82 15.68
CA GLY A 18 13.75 -37.64 16.10
C GLY A 18 13.66 -36.82 17.38
N LEU A 19 12.46 -36.30 17.65
CA LEU A 19 12.07 -35.79 18.96
C LEU A 19 10.61 -36.15 19.22
N GLU A 20 10.40 -36.80 20.36
CA GLU A 20 9.13 -37.14 20.98
C GLU A 20 8.58 -35.99 21.82
N ASP A 21 7.26 -36.05 21.96
CA ASP A 21 6.32 -35.47 22.91
C ASP A 21 6.80 -35.21 24.36
N SER A 22 6.18 -34.18 24.97
CA SER A 22 5.51 -34.23 26.30
C SER A 22 5.22 -32.77 26.73
N SER A 23 3.99 -32.27 26.74
CA SER A 23 2.89 -32.45 27.72
C SER A 23 2.93 -31.44 28.89
N GLU A 24 1.75 -30.84 29.14
CA GLU A 24 1.16 -30.49 30.45
C GLU A 24 1.86 -29.45 31.38
N SER A 25 1.19 -28.63 32.19
CA SER A 25 -0.21 -28.29 32.41
C SER A 25 -0.33 -27.19 33.49
N ARG A 26 -1.47 -26.48 33.46
CA ARG A 26 -2.32 -26.07 34.60
C ARG A 26 -1.91 -24.95 35.61
N LEU A 27 -2.84 -23.98 35.66
CA LEU A 27 -3.58 -23.45 36.83
C LEU A 27 -2.83 -22.63 37.89
N SER A 28 -3.27 -21.38 38.09
CA SER A 28 -4.16 -21.01 39.22
C SER A 28 -4.39 -19.49 39.30
N GLU A 29 -5.66 -19.05 39.24
CA GLU A 29 -6.17 -17.86 39.97
C GLU A 29 -6.07 -18.12 41.51
N PRO A 30 -6.54 -17.28 42.49
CA PRO A 30 -7.48 -16.14 42.42
C PRO A 30 -7.29 -15.01 43.48
N TRP A 31 -8.15 -13.96 43.45
CA TRP A 31 -8.95 -13.38 44.58
C TRP A 31 -9.13 -11.83 44.61
N TRP A 32 -10.41 -11.42 44.48
CA TRP A 32 -11.22 -10.39 45.19
C TRP A 32 -10.87 -8.89 45.25
N GLY A 33 -11.90 -8.04 44.99
CA GLY A 33 -12.03 -6.71 45.63
C GLY A 33 -12.97 -5.68 44.97
N SER A 34 -14.26 -5.73 45.34
CA SER A 34 -15.24 -4.63 45.49
C SER A 34 -14.64 -3.24 45.85
N SER A 35 -15.18 -2.02 45.59
CA SER A 35 -16.54 -1.50 45.44
C SER A 35 -16.55 0.05 45.35
N TRP A 36 -17.43 0.63 44.52
CA TRP A 36 -18.32 1.79 44.74
C TRP A 36 -17.87 3.29 44.60
N TRP A 37 -18.86 4.05 44.08
CA TRP A 37 -19.19 5.50 44.11
C TRP A 37 -18.86 6.41 42.90
N ASP A 38 -19.92 6.64 42.12
CA ASP A 38 -20.30 7.81 41.30
C ASP A 38 -20.76 9.00 42.20
N PRO A 39 -21.17 10.21 41.71
CA PRO A 39 -20.94 10.89 40.43
C PRO A 39 -20.79 12.46 40.52
N VAL A 40 -20.74 13.11 39.34
CA VAL A 40 -21.21 14.48 38.96
C VAL A 40 -20.26 15.68 39.09
N GLY A 41 -20.08 16.39 37.96
CA GLY A 41 -19.66 17.79 37.93
C GLY A 41 -19.64 18.42 36.52
N CYS A 42 -20.77 18.99 36.10
CA CYS A 42 -20.94 19.87 34.91
C CYS A 42 -20.07 21.14 34.96
N PHE A 43 -19.67 21.67 33.78
CA PHE A 43 -19.65 23.09 33.32
C PHE A 43 -18.76 23.16 32.04
N SER A 44 -19.23 23.37 30.80
CA SER A 44 -19.92 24.50 30.13
C SER A 44 -19.07 25.76 29.85
N VAL A 45 -18.82 25.98 28.54
CA VAL A 45 -18.92 27.25 27.75
C VAL A 45 -17.65 28.08 27.39
N LYS A 46 -17.31 27.96 26.08
CA LYS A 46 -17.08 28.95 24.98
C LYS A 46 -15.94 30.00 24.98
N HIS A 47 -15.55 30.29 23.72
CA HIS A 47 -14.93 31.50 23.11
C HIS A 47 -13.38 31.51 23.08
N THR A 48 -12.65 31.89 22.02
CA THR A 48 -12.95 32.72 20.83
C THR A 48 -11.93 32.45 19.70
N ARG A 49 -12.39 32.66 18.45
CA ARG A 49 -11.60 32.97 17.25
C ARG A 49 -10.63 34.14 17.47
N CYS A 50 -9.39 34.04 16.98
CA CYS A 50 -8.64 35.16 16.36
C CYS A 50 -7.25 34.70 15.89
N LEU A 51 -7.03 34.52 14.59
CA LEU A 51 -5.70 34.66 13.96
C LEU A 51 -5.81 34.59 12.43
N LEU A 52 -6.13 35.73 11.82
CA LEU A 52 -6.08 35.96 10.37
C LEU A 52 -5.43 37.33 10.13
N ALA A 53 -4.16 37.48 10.53
CA ALA A 53 -3.39 38.71 10.27
C ALA A 53 -1.86 38.55 10.48
N VAL A 54 -1.17 37.64 9.76
CA VAL A 54 0.32 37.65 9.77
C VAL A 54 0.99 37.37 8.40
N VAL A 55 0.28 36.99 7.33
CA VAL A 55 0.93 36.43 6.10
C VAL A 55 1.17 37.44 4.95
N SER A 56 1.43 38.73 5.23
CA SER A 56 1.62 39.73 4.14
C SER A 56 3.03 40.32 4.00
N GLY A 57 4.04 39.78 4.70
CA GLY A 57 5.33 40.46 4.83
C GLY A 57 6.44 40.09 3.84
N VAL A 58 6.50 38.86 3.33
CA VAL A 58 7.71 38.39 2.64
C VAL A 58 7.32 37.46 1.50
N LEU A 59 7.52 37.90 0.25
CA LEU A 59 7.82 37.12 -0.97
C LEU A 59 7.47 37.95 -2.22
N ALA A 60 8.34 38.90 -2.56
CA ALA A 60 8.31 39.61 -3.84
C ALA A 60 9.51 39.18 -4.70
N LYS A 61 9.27 38.36 -5.74
CA LYS A 61 10.01 38.33 -7.03
C LYS A 61 9.53 37.18 -7.95
N LYS A 62 8.76 37.54 -8.99
CA LYS A 62 8.60 36.95 -10.36
C LYS A 62 7.12 36.93 -10.83
N PRO A 63 6.64 37.95 -11.58
CA PRO A 63 5.20 38.12 -11.91
C PRO A 63 4.69 37.33 -13.14
N ARG A 64 5.56 36.82 -14.02
CA ARG A 64 5.14 36.30 -15.33
C ARG A 64 4.61 34.85 -15.32
N SER A 65 5.13 33.97 -14.47
CA SER A 65 4.62 32.60 -14.32
C SER A 65 3.25 32.57 -13.62
N ARG A 66 3.03 33.48 -12.67
CA ARG A 66 1.79 33.58 -11.87
C ARG A 66 0.55 33.89 -12.73
N ARG A 67 0.66 34.76 -13.73
CA ARG A 67 -0.48 35.06 -14.63
C ARG A 67 -0.88 33.88 -15.52
N LYS A 68 0.07 33.07 -15.99
CA LYS A 68 -0.21 31.87 -16.80
C LYS A 68 -0.81 30.75 -15.94
N LEU A 69 -0.33 30.61 -14.71
CA LEU A 69 -0.86 29.65 -13.73
C LEU A 69 -2.26 30.03 -13.24
N LEU A 70 -2.49 31.30 -12.91
CA LEU A 70 -3.80 31.82 -12.50
C LEU A 70 -4.82 31.77 -13.65
N ARG A 71 -4.39 32.02 -14.90
CA ARG A 71 -5.26 31.89 -16.06
C ARG A 71 -5.65 30.42 -16.30
N ARG A 72 -4.72 29.47 -16.18
CA ARG A 72 -5.04 28.03 -16.22
C ARG A 72 -5.96 27.62 -15.07
N ALA A 73 -5.66 28.00 -13.84
CA ALA A 73 -6.48 27.70 -12.67
C ALA A 73 -7.90 28.27 -12.79
N ARG A 74 -8.06 29.48 -13.33
CA ARG A 74 -9.36 30.13 -13.56
C ARG A 74 -10.14 29.46 -14.71
N GLN A 75 -9.46 29.08 -15.80
CA GLN A 75 -10.08 28.34 -16.90
C GLN A 75 -10.51 26.94 -16.45
N THR A 76 -9.71 26.28 -15.61
CA THR A 76 -10.06 25.00 -14.98
C THR A 76 -11.23 25.15 -14.02
N ALA A 77 -11.26 26.21 -13.19
CA ALA A 77 -12.37 26.48 -12.25
C ALA A 77 -13.69 26.85 -12.95
N GLU A 78 -13.65 27.67 -14.01
CA GLU A 78 -14.85 28.04 -14.80
C GLU A 78 -15.37 26.85 -15.62
N THR A 79 -14.48 25.99 -16.14
CA THR A 79 -14.88 24.73 -16.81
C THR A 79 -15.51 23.75 -15.80
N LEU A 80 -14.97 23.68 -14.58
CA LEU A 80 -15.51 22.86 -13.49
C LEU A 80 -16.88 23.34 -12.99
N GLN A 81 -17.22 24.63 -13.08
CA GLN A 81 -18.50 25.15 -12.60
C GLN A 81 -19.68 24.89 -13.55
N ASN A 82 -19.49 24.95 -14.87
CA ASN A 82 -20.58 24.75 -15.83
C ASN A 82 -20.81 23.28 -16.22
N THR A 83 -19.81 22.40 -16.05
CA THR A 83 -20.05 20.95 -16.20
C THR A 83 -20.82 20.35 -15.02
N ASP A 84 -20.91 21.06 -13.90
CA ASP A 84 -21.38 20.50 -12.63
C ASP A 84 -22.90 20.33 -12.52
N VAL A 85 -23.70 21.04 -13.33
CA VAL A 85 -25.17 21.07 -13.21
C VAL A 85 -25.84 19.94 -13.99
N ASP A 86 -25.45 19.71 -15.24
CA ASP A 86 -26.00 18.63 -16.07
C ASP A 86 -25.61 17.26 -15.51
N ASP A 87 -24.38 17.14 -14.99
CA ASP A 87 -23.89 15.93 -14.33
C ASP A 87 -24.74 15.54 -13.13
N VAL A 88 -25.16 16.51 -12.31
CA VAL A 88 -26.00 16.23 -11.15
C VAL A 88 -27.35 15.68 -11.59
N LYS A 89 -27.91 16.19 -12.67
CA LYS A 89 -29.20 15.71 -13.17
C LYS A 89 -29.10 14.25 -13.63
N GLU A 90 -28.06 13.89 -14.37
CA GLU A 90 -27.80 12.52 -14.81
C GLU A 90 -27.56 11.58 -13.60
N LEU A 91 -26.76 12.01 -12.63
CA LEU A 91 -26.51 11.23 -11.40
C LEU A 91 -27.77 11.05 -10.55
N ARG A 92 -28.62 12.07 -10.45
CA ARG A 92 -29.95 11.95 -9.80
C ARG A 92 -30.83 10.96 -10.52
N GLN A 93 -30.85 11.00 -11.85
CA GLN A 93 -31.63 10.07 -12.65
C GLN A 93 -31.14 8.62 -12.45
N LEU A 94 -29.81 8.42 -12.45
CA LEU A 94 -29.19 7.12 -12.18
C LEU A 94 -29.52 6.61 -10.77
N PHE A 95 -29.45 7.48 -9.76
CA PHE A 95 -29.84 7.14 -8.39
C PHE A 95 -31.30 6.67 -8.36
N ARG A 96 -32.22 7.49 -8.87
CA ARG A 96 -33.66 7.19 -8.88
C ARG A 96 -34.04 5.97 -9.71
N SER A 97 -33.28 5.64 -10.76
CA SER A 97 -33.54 4.42 -11.54
C SER A 97 -33.11 3.15 -10.81
N THR A 98 -32.31 3.28 -9.76
CA THR A 98 -31.70 2.13 -9.05
C THR A 98 -32.26 1.95 -7.65
N THR A 99 -32.82 3.01 -7.04
CA THR A 99 -33.47 2.94 -5.73
C THR A 99 -34.94 2.53 -5.84
N ALA A 100 -35.45 1.90 -4.78
CA ALA A 100 -36.88 1.68 -4.61
C ALA A 100 -37.63 3.00 -4.29
N ALA A 101 -38.93 2.92 -4.02
CA ALA A 101 -39.80 4.08 -3.79
C ALA A 101 -39.41 4.95 -2.57
N ASP A 102 -38.54 4.46 -1.71
CA ASP A 102 -38.05 5.13 -0.50
C ASP A 102 -36.90 6.12 -0.75
N ASN A 103 -36.37 6.22 -1.99
CA ASN A 103 -35.23 7.09 -2.35
C ASN A 103 -33.96 6.82 -1.54
N ILE A 104 -33.77 5.55 -1.16
CA ILE A 104 -32.61 5.11 -0.41
C ILE A 104 -31.87 4.05 -1.24
N LEU A 105 -30.55 4.17 -1.33
CA LEU A 105 -29.69 3.18 -1.97
C LEU A 105 -29.10 2.27 -0.88
N SER A 106 -29.57 1.04 -0.84
CA SER A 106 -29.00 0.00 0.02
C SER A 106 -27.61 -0.41 -0.47
N LYS A 107 -26.85 -1.09 0.39
CA LYS A 107 -25.56 -1.67 0.02
C LYS A 107 -25.68 -2.63 -1.18
N ASP A 108 -26.69 -3.50 -1.18
CA ASP A 108 -26.96 -4.42 -2.29
C ASP A 108 -27.29 -3.70 -3.59
N ASP A 109 -28.07 -2.62 -3.53
CA ASP A 109 -28.44 -1.84 -4.70
C ASP A 109 -27.24 -1.05 -5.25
N PHE A 110 -26.37 -0.54 -4.37
CA PHE A 110 -25.10 0.07 -4.78
C PHE A 110 -24.20 -0.94 -5.48
N VAL A 111 -24.09 -2.17 -4.97
CA VAL A 111 -23.30 -3.22 -5.62
C VAL A 111 -23.89 -3.57 -6.99
N LYS A 112 -25.21 -3.77 -7.08
CA LYS A 112 -25.90 -4.03 -8.35
C LYS A 112 -25.70 -2.89 -9.34
N LEU A 113 -25.81 -1.65 -8.89
CA LEU A 113 -25.56 -0.45 -9.69
C LEU A 113 -24.13 -0.49 -10.28
N CYS A 114 -23.13 -0.70 -9.43
CA CYS A 114 -21.73 -0.77 -9.85
C CYS A 114 -21.45 -1.91 -10.83
N GLN A 115 -21.99 -3.10 -10.60
CA GLN A 115 -21.70 -4.26 -11.44
C GLN A 115 -22.51 -4.28 -12.75
N SER A 116 -23.81 -3.96 -12.69
CA SER A 116 -24.72 -4.13 -13.83
C SER A 116 -24.75 -2.93 -14.77
N LEU A 117 -24.72 -1.71 -14.23
CA LEU A 117 -24.82 -0.49 -15.02
C LEU A 117 -23.46 0.13 -15.29
N LEU A 118 -22.54 0.03 -14.32
CA LEU A 118 -21.25 0.70 -14.41
C LEU A 118 -20.13 -0.22 -14.90
N HIS A 119 -20.42 -1.52 -15.00
CA HIS A 119 -19.47 -2.55 -15.38
C HIS A 119 -18.17 -2.48 -14.55
N ILE A 120 -18.26 -2.07 -13.29
CA ILE A 120 -17.12 -2.02 -12.39
C ILE A 120 -16.72 -3.46 -12.09
N ASP A 121 -15.52 -3.82 -12.51
CA ASP A 121 -14.92 -5.11 -12.23
C ASP A 121 -14.35 -5.15 -10.80
N LEU A 122 -15.25 -5.19 -9.83
CA LEU A 122 -15.01 -5.43 -8.41
C LEU A 122 -16.04 -6.44 -7.88
N THR A 123 -15.61 -7.25 -6.94
CA THR A 123 -16.46 -8.20 -6.23
C THR A 123 -17.43 -7.48 -5.30
N PHE A 124 -18.44 -8.22 -4.85
CA PHE A 124 -19.42 -7.72 -3.88
C PHE A 124 -18.72 -7.12 -2.65
N ARG A 125 -17.81 -7.87 -2.01
CA ARG A 125 -17.11 -7.41 -0.79
C ARG A 125 -16.29 -6.14 -0.99
N GLU A 126 -15.64 -5.98 -2.15
CA GLU A 126 -14.87 -4.76 -2.44
C GLU A 126 -15.78 -3.55 -2.58
N LEU A 127 -16.91 -3.73 -3.26
CA LEU A 127 -17.93 -2.69 -3.38
C LEU A 127 -18.62 -2.42 -2.03
N GLU A 128 -18.79 -3.42 -1.16
CA GLU A 128 -19.26 -3.23 0.21
C GLU A 128 -18.28 -2.39 1.02
N ARG A 129 -16.97 -2.65 0.96
CA ARG A 129 -15.96 -1.82 1.65
C ARG A 129 -15.99 -0.39 1.15
N ILE A 130 -16.10 -0.19 -0.16
CA ILE A 130 -16.26 1.15 -0.74
C ILE A 130 -17.53 1.82 -0.18
N PHE A 131 -18.65 1.09 -0.12
CA PHE A 131 -19.89 1.61 0.45
C PHE A 131 -19.71 1.99 1.92
N ASP A 132 -19.08 1.13 2.72
CA ASP A 132 -18.87 1.34 4.15
C ASP A 132 -17.95 2.55 4.41
N ILE A 133 -16.84 2.68 3.67
CA ILE A 133 -15.93 3.83 3.74
C ILE A 133 -16.64 5.15 3.42
N VAL A 134 -17.68 5.08 2.58
CA VAL A 134 -18.43 6.25 2.15
C VAL A 134 -19.55 6.62 3.11
N VAL A 135 -20.22 5.62 3.68
CA VAL A 135 -21.49 5.79 4.41
C VAL A 135 -21.26 5.89 5.94
N ILE A 136 -20.19 5.28 6.47
CA ILE A 136 -19.86 5.34 7.92
C ILE A 136 -19.51 6.77 8.38
N ASP A 137 -19.12 7.66 7.48
CA ASP A 137 -18.79 9.06 7.81
C ASP A 137 -20.03 9.88 8.30
N GLU A 138 -21.25 9.32 8.24
CA GLU A 138 -22.50 10.07 8.53
C GLU A 138 -23.53 9.35 9.44
N ASP A 139 -23.14 8.35 10.24
CA ASP A 139 -24.06 7.60 11.13
C ASP A 139 -25.23 6.90 10.41
N HIS A 140 -25.16 6.73 9.09
CA HIS A 140 -26.21 6.11 8.28
C HIS A 140 -25.83 4.70 7.87
N HIS A 141 -26.80 3.79 7.70
CA HIS A 141 -26.58 2.46 7.10
C HIS A 141 -26.97 2.42 5.62
N PHE A 142 -27.28 3.58 5.06
CA PHE A 142 -27.86 3.70 3.73
C PHE A 142 -27.41 5.01 3.08
N MET A 143 -27.43 5.03 1.74
CA MET A 143 -26.95 6.18 0.97
C MET A 143 -28.14 6.95 0.38
N THR A 144 -28.28 8.23 0.76
CA THR A 144 -29.28 9.14 0.17
C THR A 144 -28.81 9.71 -1.17
N GLU A 145 -29.70 10.33 -1.94
CA GLU A 145 -29.38 10.93 -3.24
C GLU A 145 -28.21 11.93 -3.14
N ASP A 146 -28.23 12.80 -2.13
CA ASP A 146 -27.19 13.81 -1.94
C ASP A 146 -25.85 13.19 -1.52
N VAL A 147 -25.87 12.17 -0.65
CA VAL A 147 -24.67 11.43 -0.26
C VAL A 147 -24.08 10.73 -1.47
N PHE A 148 -24.89 10.07 -2.29
CA PHE A 148 -24.44 9.42 -3.52
C PHE A 148 -23.76 10.41 -4.48
N ILE A 149 -24.41 11.54 -4.78
CA ILE A 149 -23.86 12.56 -5.68
C ILE A 149 -22.56 13.13 -5.13
N ARG A 150 -22.54 13.50 -3.83
CA ARG A 150 -21.35 14.02 -3.17
C ARG A 150 -20.22 12.99 -3.20
N THR A 151 -20.53 11.71 -3.00
CA THR A 151 -19.55 10.63 -3.04
C THR A 151 -18.95 10.48 -4.43
N ILE A 152 -19.77 10.43 -5.48
CA ILE A 152 -19.30 10.35 -6.87
C ILE A 152 -18.39 11.54 -7.22
N ARG A 153 -18.73 12.74 -6.71
CA ARG A 153 -17.92 13.95 -6.92
C ARG A 153 -16.59 13.90 -6.16
N ASN A 154 -16.59 13.42 -4.92
CA ASN A 154 -15.44 13.49 -4.03
C ASN A 154 -14.47 12.30 -4.18
N ARG A 155 -14.97 11.12 -4.56
CA ARG A 155 -14.15 9.91 -4.70
C ARG A 155 -13.73 9.73 -6.15
N PHE A 156 -12.41 9.76 -6.37
CA PHE A 156 -11.83 9.70 -7.72
C PHE A 156 -12.30 8.47 -8.50
N PHE A 157 -12.30 7.30 -7.86
CA PHE A 157 -12.78 6.03 -8.40
C PHE A 157 -14.20 6.11 -8.99
N LEU A 158 -15.12 6.77 -8.28
CA LEU A 158 -16.51 6.86 -8.70
C LEU A 158 -16.75 7.92 -9.77
N ARG A 159 -15.80 8.82 -10.05
CA ARG A 159 -15.93 9.78 -11.17
C ARG A 159 -16.01 9.08 -12.53
N GLY A 160 -15.50 7.85 -12.64
CA GLY A 160 -15.66 7.01 -13.82
C GLY A 160 -17.13 6.73 -14.18
N ILE A 161 -18.02 6.73 -13.17
CA ILE A 161 -19.47 6.50 -13.32
C ILE A 161 -20.09 7.46 -14.32
N ARG A 162 -19.69 8.74 -14.25
CA ARG A 162 -20.18 9.78 -15.16
C ARG A 162 -19.98 9.40 -16.63
N ARG A 163 -18.83 8.80 -16.96
CA ARG A 163 -18.49 8.43 -18.33
C ARG A 163 -19.24 7.18 -18.78
N VAL A 164 -19.50 6.23 -17.87
CA VAL A 164 -20.26 5.02 -18.21
C VAL A 164 -21.71 5.36 -18.55
N VAL A 165 -22.34 6.27 -17.80
CA VAL A 165 -23.73 6.70 -18.09
C VAL A 165 -23.86 7.31 -19.49
N GLN A 166 -22.78 7.89 -20.01
CA GLN A 166 -22.73 8.49 -21.34
C GLN A 166 -22.35 7.49 -22.45
N LEU A 167 -21.94 6.27 -22.11
CA LEU A 167 -21.67 5.24 -23.12
C LEU A 167 -22.98 4.79 -23.76
N PRO A 168 -23.05 4.66 -25.10
CA PRO A 168 -24.20 4.04 -25.76
C PRO A 168 -24.43 2.66 -25.16
N SER A 169 -25.67 2.39 -24.73
CA SER A 169 -25.97 1.10 -24.10
C SER A 169 -25.71 -0.03 -25.11
N ALA A 170 -25.04 -1.10 -24.68
CA ALA A 170 -24.82 -2.28 -25.52
C ALA A 170 -26.15 -2.84 -26.06
N HIS A 171 -27.25 -2.65 -25.32
CA HIS A 171 -28.61 -3.03 -25.70
C HIS A 171 -29.18 -2.22 -26.87
N SER A 172 -28.66 -1.01 -27.12
CA SER A 172 -29.11 -0.12 -28.20
C SER A 172 -28.29 -0.27 -29.49
N TRP A 173 -27.18 -1.00 -29.44
CA TRP A 173 -26.31 -1.16 -30.60
C TRP A 173 -26.98 -2.01 -31.68
N LYS A 174 -26.88 -1.54 -32.93
CA LYS A 174 -27.28 -2.28 -34.12
C LYS A 174 -26.07 -2.40 -35.04
N PRO A 175 -25.81 -3.59 -35.61
CA PRO A 175 -24.70 -3.77 -36.54
C PRO A 175 -24.84 -2.78 -37.70
N PRO A 176 -23.83 -1.95 -37.99
CA PRO A 176 -23.82 -1.06 -39.14
C PRO A 176 -24.02 -1.83 -40.44
N LYS A 177 -24.48 -1.14 -41.50
CA LYS A 177 -24.58 -1.74 -42.83
C LYS A 177 -23.21 -2.22 -43.28
N GLY A 178 -23.08 -3.53 -43.55
CA GLY A 178 -21.82 -4.15 -43.97
C GLY A 178 -20.97 -4.74 -42.85
N TYR A 179 -21.42 -4.68 -41.59
CA TYR A 179 -20.75 -5.37 -40.49
C TYR A 179 -20.76 -6.89 -40.71
N SER A 180 -19.60 -7.55 -40.65
CA SER A 180 -19.47 -8.99 -40.81
C SER A 180 -19.01 -9.65 -39.51
N PHE A 181 -19.74 -10.68 -39.07
CA PHE A 181 -19.37 -11.47 -37.89
C PHE A 181 -18.27 -12.51 -38.18
N ASP A 182 -17.85 -12.64 -39.44
CA ASP A 182 -16.77 -13.54 -39.87
C ASP A 182 -15.37 -12.92 -39.70
N VAL A 183 -15.30 -11.60 -39.48
CA VAL A 183 -14.05 -10.87 -39.26
C VAL A 183 -14.02 -10.22 -37.89
N ASP A 184 -12.81 -9.89 -37.43
CA ASP A 184 -12.63 -9.28 -36.11
C ASP A 184 -13.12 -7.82 -36.07
N THR A 185 -13.32 -7.30 -34.85
CA THR A 185 -13.79 -5.92 -34.63
C THR A 185 -12.82 -4.89 -35.18
N ALA A 186 -11.52 -5.17 -35.10
CA ALA A 186 -10.49 -4.32 -35.66
C ALA A 186 -10.64 -4.13 -37.17
N ARG A 187 -11.01 -5.19 -37.90
CA ARG A 187 -11.26 -5.16 -39.34
C ARG A 187 -12.60 -4.53 -39.69
N ASN A 188 -13.65 -4.79 -38.92
CA ASN A 188 -14.96 -4.15 -39.12
C ASN A 188 -14.89 -2.62 -38.94
N HIS A 189 -14.07 -2.15 -37.99
CA HIS A 189 -13.91 -0.72 -37.70
C HIS A 189 -12.66 -0.09 -38.32
N PHE A 190 -11.98 -0.80 -39.23
CA PHE A 190 -10.76 -0.33 -39.86
C PHE A 190 -11.01 0.91 -40.73
N CYS A 191 -10.14 1.90 -40.63
CA CYS A 191 -10.13 3.08 -41.46
C CYS A 191 -8.67 3.47 -41.79
N GLU A 192 -8.27 3.28 -43.04
CA GLU A 192 -6.88 3.41 -43.52
C GLU A 192 -6.26 4.79 -43.22
N ASN A 193 -7.05 5.84 -43.43
CA ASN A 193 -6.63 7.24 -43.30
C ASN A 193 -7.20 7.92 -42.05
N ALA A 194 -7.57 7.15 -41.02
CA ALA A 194 -8.04 7.75 -39.77
C ALA A 194 -6.90 8.47 -39.05
N GLU A 195 -7.16 9.72 -38.67
CA GLU A 195 -6.32 10.46 -37.73
C GLU A 195 -6.50 9.92 -36.31
N PHE A 196 -5.45 10.01 -35.48
CA PHE A 196 -5.56 9.71 -34.06
C PHE A 196 -6.14 10.91 -33.33
N ILE A 197 -7.26 10.70 -32.64
CA ILE A 197 -8.00 11.77 -31.97
C ILE A 197 -8.19 11.47 -30.48
N GLY A 198 -8.74 12.45 -29.77
CA GLY A 198 -9.13 12.31 -28.36
C GLY A 198 -7.95 12.41 -27.38
N PRO A 199 -8.20 12.17 -26.09
CA PRO A 199 -7.20 12.32 -25.03
C PRO A 199 -6.01 11.35 -25.15
N TYR A 200 -6.13 10.25 -25.90
CA TYR A 200 -5.07 9.25 -26.04
C TYR A 200 -4.47 9.20 -27.45
N ALA A 201 -4.65 10.25 -28.26
CA ALA A 201 -4.13 10.32 -29.62
C ALA A 201 -2.61 10.10 -29.72
N ASP A 202 -1.85 10.67 -28.78
CA ASP A 202 -0.40 10.54 -28.68
C ASP A 202 0.03 9.10 -28.35
N ILE A 203 -0.69 8.43 -27.44
CA ILE A 203 -0.45 7.02 -27.10
C ILE A 203 -0.74 6.15 -28.32
N ARG A 204 -1.88 6.36 -29.00
CA ARG A 204 -2.25 5.62 -30.21
C ARG A 204 -1.18 5.69 -31.27
N ALA A 205 -0.60 6.87 -31.50
CA ALA A 205 0.47 7.06 -32.50
C ALA A 205 1.72 6.21 -32.26
N THR A 206 1.91 5.64 -31.06
CA THR A 206 3.06 4.78 -30.71
C THR A 206 2.78 3.29 -30.83
N ARG A 207 1.53 2.88 -31.13
CA ARG A 207 1.12 1.47 -31.13
C ARG A 207 1.46 0.76 -32.44
N ASP A 208 1.53 -0.57 -32.40
CA ASP A 208 1.71 -1.40 -33.59
C ASP A 208 0.41 -1.49 -34.42
N HIS A 209 0.24 -0.59 -35.38
CA HIS A 209 -0.90 -0.59 -36.28
C HIS A 209 -0.87 -1.71 -37.33
N SER A 210 0.25 -2.41 -37.51
CA SER A 210 0.28 -3.60 -38.36
C SER A 210 -0.50 -4.75 -37.69
N PHE A 211 -0.42 -4.83 -36.36
CA PHE A 211 -1.17 -5.79 -35.56
C PHE A 211 -2.58 -5.30 -35.20
N HIS A 212 -2.78 -4.06 -34.76
CA HIS A 212 -4.09 -3.59 -34.29
C HIS A 212 -4.98 -2.97 -35.38
N GLY A 213 -4.39 -2.43 -36.46
CA GLY A 213 -5.10 -1.58 -37.42
C GLY A 213 -5.31 -0.14 -36.93
N ARG A 214 -6.04 0.65 -37.72
CA ARG A 214 -6.46 2.03 -37.41
C ARG A 214 -7.99 2.08 -37.36
N TYR A 215 -8.54 2.73 -36.34
CA TYR A 215 -9.97 2.74 -36.07
C TYR A 215 -10.62 4.04 -36.52
N SER A 216 -11.88 3.99 -36.96
CA SER A 216 -12.66 5.19 -37.26
C SER A 216 -12.75 6.15 -36.06
N GLU A 217 -12.99 7.44 -36.33
CA GLU A 217 -13.13 8.47 -35.29
C GLU A 217 -14.22 8.11 -34.26
N GLU A 218 -15.38 7.64 -34.73
CA GLU A 218 -16.47 7.20 -33.85
C GLU A 218 -16.02 6.08 -32.91
N ARG A 219 -15.30 5.08 -33.44
CA ARG A 219 -14.81 3.96 -32.63
C ARG A 219 -13.71 4.39 -31.66
N GLN A 220 -12.82 5.31 -32.05
CA GLN A 220 -11.81 5.88 -31.14
C GLN A 220 -12.46 6.61 -29.96
N ARG A 221 -13.53 7.40 -30.20
CA ARG A 221 -14.27 8.08 -29.12
C ARG A 221 -14.93 7.09 -28.16
N TRP A 222 -15.51 6.01 -28.68
CA TRP A 222 -16.04 4.94 -27.84
C TRP A 222 -14.94 4.28 -27.00
N GLN A 223 -13.80 3.92 -27.63
CA GLN A 223 -12.64 3.36 -26.93
C GLN A 223 -12.15 4.31 -25.82
N ASP A 224 -12.08 5.62 -26.09
CA ASP A 224 -11.64 6.64 -25.12
C ASP A 224 -12.52 6.65 -23.87
N SER A 225 -13.83 6.57 -24.07
CA SER A 225 -14.80 6.55 -22.98
C SER A 225 -14.65 5.29 -22.13
N VAL A 226 -14.43 4.12 -22.74
CA VAL A 226 -14.20 2.86 -22.01
C VAL A 226 -12.83 2.86 -21.31
N ILE A 227 -11.75 3.25 -21.97
CA ILE A 227 -10.42 3.31 -21.36
C ILE A 227 -10.44 4.25 -20.15
N ALA A 228 -11.15 5.37 -20.24
CA ALA A 228 -11.27 6.31 -19.15
C ALA A 228 -11.91 5.73 -17.88
N THR A 229 -12.83 4.76 -17.98
CA THR A 229 -13.46 4.13 -16.81
C THR A 229 -12.48 3.18 -16.10
N VAL A 230 -11.47 2.70 -16.82
CA VAL A 230 -10.38 1.88 -16.28
C VAL A 230 -9.29 2.76 -15.66
N VAL A 231 -8.77 3.75 -16.37
CA VAL A 231 -7.58 4.51 -15.92
C VAL A 231 -7.89 5.55 -14.82
N GLN A 232 -9.16 5.90 -14.59
CA GLN A 232 -9.58 6.88 -13.58
C GLN A 232 -9.98 6.26 -12.24
N ARG A 233 -9.27 5.21 -11.80
CA ARG A 233 -9.57 4.54 -10.52
C ARG A 233 -8.84 5.13 -9.32
N THR A 234 -7.54 5.40 -9.44
CA THR A 234 -6.67 5.66 -8.28
C THR A 234 -5.90 6.97 -8.39
N THR A 235 -5.26 7.38 -7.30
CA THR A 235 -4.37 8.57 -7.28
C THR A 235 -2.93 8.21 -7.65
N GLU A 236 -2.16 9.24 -8.01
CA GLU A 236 -0.71 9.18 -8.21
C GLU A 236 0.01 8.64 -6.97
N GLN A 237 1.05 7.83 -7.17
CA GLN A 237 1.84 7.18 -6.13
C GLN A 237 3.33 7.49 -6.33
N ALA A 238 4.06 7.71 -5.24
CA ALA A 238 5.50 8.01 -5.32
C ALA A 238 6.34 6.79 -5.79
N ARG A 239 5.90 5.58 -5.44
CA ARG A 239 6.52 4.29 -5.81
C ARG A 239 5.45 3.29 -6.23
N PRO A 240 4.84 3.48 -7.42
CA PRO A 240 3.73 2.65 -7.84
C PRO A 240 4.16 1.20 -8.07
N ARG A 241 3.19 0.29 -7.91
CA ARG A 241 3.36 -1.15 -8.15
C ARG A 241 2.64 -1.52 -9.43
N LEU A 242 3.33 -2.22 -10.33
CA LEU A 242 2.78 -2.78 -11.56
C LEU A 242 2.78 -4.30 -11.43
N VAL A 243 1.62 -4.87 -11.15
CA VAL A 243 1.43 -6.30 -10.92
C VAL A 243 0.93 -6.97 -12.19
N PHE A 244 1.69 -7.93 -12.70
CA PHE A 244 1.24 -8.82 -13.76
C PHE A 244 0.81 -10.15 -13.13
N THR A 245 -0.43 -10.55 -13.35
CA THR A 245 -0.86 -11.90 -13.02
C THR A 245 -0.55 -12.87 -14.15
N CYS A 246 -0.21 -14.10 -13.79
CA CYS A 246 -0.08 -15.20 -14.72
C CYS A 246 -0.56 -16.51 -14.09
N GLY A 247 -0.83 -17.48 -14.94
CA GLY A 247 -1.37 -18.77 -14.52
C GLY A 247 -2.22 -19.38 -15.63
N ALA A 248 -2.36 -20.70 -15.58
CA ALA A 248 -3.08 -21.44 -16.60
C ALA A 248 -4.55 -20.97 -16.69
N MET A 249 -5.15 -21.10 -17.87
CA MET A 249 -6.58 -20.83 -18.02
C MET A 249 -7.39 -21.74 -17.08
N GLY A 250 -8.26 -21.14 -16.25
CA GLY A 250 -9.05 -21.87 -15.26
C GLY A 250 -8.38 -22.07 -13.89
N VAL A 251 -7.15 -21.59 -13.68
CA VAL A 251 -6.45 -21.71 -12.38
C VAL A 251 -7.10 -20.89 -11.26
N GLY A 252 -7.92 -19.89 -11.60
CA GLY A 252 -8.65 -19.06 -10.62
C GLY A 252 -7.91 -17.79 -10.21
N LYS A 253 -7.27 -17.08 -11.15
CA LYS A 253 -6.54 -15.81 -10.90
C LYS A 253 -7.40 -14.77 -10.19
N GLY A 254 -8.56 -14.45 -10.78
CA GLY A 254 -9.51 -13.49 -10.20
C GLY A 254 -10.00 -13.92 -8.82
N PHE A 255 -10.25 -15.22 -8.59
CA PHE A 255 -10.63 -15.73 -7.27
C PHE A 255 -9.52 -15.52 -6.23
N ALA A 256 -8.28 -15.87 -6.57
CA ALA A 256 -7.15 -15.74 -5.65
C ALA A 256 -6.93 -14.27 -5.25
N LEU A 257 -6.97 -13.35 -6.22
CA LEU A 257 -6.82 -11.92 -5.95
C LEU A 257 -8.00 -11.33 -5.18
N SER A 258 -9.24 -11.72 -5.51
CA SER A 258 -10.42 -11.30 -4.74
C SER A 258 -10.33 -11.77 -3.28
N TRP A 259 -9.82 -12.98 -3.05
CA TRP A 259 -9.61 -13.51 -1.70
C TRP A 259 -8.54 -12.72 -0.94
N MET A 260 -7.45 -12.33 -1.61
CA MET A 260 -6.38 -11.49 -1.03
C MET A 260 -6.89 -10.09 -0.70
N SER A 261 -7.66 -9.52 -1.62
CA SER A 261 -8.32 -8.23 -1.45
C SER A 261 -9.22 -8.25 -0.23
N ALA A 262 -10.11 -9.23 -0.08
CA ALA A 262 -11.01 -9.38 1.06
C ALA A 262 -10.32 -9.59 2.43
N ARG A 263 -8.98 -9.66 2.47
CA ARG A 263 -8.14 -9.77 3.67
C ARG A 263 -7.14 -8.61 3.78
N ASP A 264 -7.35 -7.55 3.01
CA ASP A 264 -6.51 -6.35 2.96
C ASP A 264 -5.05 -6.64 2.56
N ILE A 265 -4.80 -7.76 1.87
CA ILE A 265 -3.47 -8.14 1.37
C ILE A 265 -3.19 -7.46 0.02
N PHE A 266 -4.22 -7.30 -0.81
CA PHE A 266 -4.13 -6.71 -2.14
C PHE A 266 -5.41 -5.95 -2.50
N PRO A 267 -5.59 -4.70 -2.02
CA PRO A 267 -6.84 -3.96 -2.14
C PRO A 267 -7.14 -3.61 -3.60
N LEU A 268 -8.10 -4.32 -4.22
CA LEU A 268 -8.42 -4.16 -5.64
C LEU A 268 -9.15 -2.84 -5.96
N GLU A 269 -9.72 -2.18 -4.95
CA GLU A 269 -10.30 -0.84 -5.07
C GLU A 269 -9.25 0.26 -5.31
N ASP A 270 -8.01 0.04 -4.86
CA ASP A 270 -6.91 1.00 -4.93
C ASP A 270 -5.89 0.66 -6.02
N ILE A 271 -6.31 -0.12 -7.03
CA ILE A 271 -5.50 -0.49 -8.18
C ILE A 271 -6.25 -0.31 -9.50
N VAL A 272 -5.54 0.16 -10.54
CA VAL A 272 -6.09 0.15 -11.89
C VAL A 272 -6.04 -1.29 -12.41
N HIS A 273 -7.20 -1.92 -12.54
CA HIS A 273 -7.32 -3.26 -13.13
C HIS A 273 -7.47 -3.18 -14.65
N ILE A 274 -6.47 -3.68 -15.38
CA ILE A 274 -6.43 -3.73 -16.83
C ILE A 274 -6.61 -5.19 -17.27
N ASP A 275 -7.82 -5.54 -17.67
CA ASP A 275 -8.19 -6.87 -18.16
C ASP A 275 -8.74 -6.78 -19.60
N PRO A 276 -8.13 -7.47 -20.58
CA PRO A 276 -8.67 -7.53 -21.92
C PRO A 276 -10.02 -8.24 -21.99
N ASP A 277 -10.38 -9.16 -21.08
CA ASP A 277 -11.72 -9.76 -21.06
C ASP A 277 -12.79 -8.76 -20.60
N HIS A 278 -12.49 -7.87 -19.66
CA HIS A 278 -13.34 -6.72 -19.34
C HIS A 278 -13.60 -5.84 -20.57
N PHE A 279 -12.58 -5.45 -21.33
CA PHE A 279 -12.76 -4.64 -22.54
C PHE A 279 -13.64 -5.34 -23.60
N LYS A 280 -13.52 -6.66 -23.75
CA LYS A 280 -14.41 -7.42 -24.66
C LYS A 280 -15.86 -7.39 -24.18
N ALA A 281 -16.09 -7.57 -22.88
CA ALA A 281 -17.43 -7.64 -22.31
C ALA A 281 -18.24 -6.35 -22.49
N VAL A 282 -17.55 -5.21 -22.57
CA VAL A 282 -18.18 -3.89 -22.78
C VAL A 282 -18.25 -3.48 -24.27
N MET A 283 -17.76 -4.30 -25.20
CA MET A 283 -17.93 -4.04 -26.63
C MET A 283 -19.41 -4.12 -27.03
N PRO A 284 -19.95 -3.12 -27.76
CA PRO A 284 -21.35 -3.11 -28.18
C PRO A 284 -21.78 -4.39 -28.94
N GLU A 285 -20.87 -4.94 -29.73
CA GLU A 285 -21.08 -6.13 -30.55
C GLU A 285 -20.90 -7.48 -29.81
N TRP A 286 -20.46 -7.47 -28.55
CA TRP A 286 -20.10 -8.69 -27.80
C TRP A 286 -21.23 -9.72 -27.77
N SER A 287 -22.44 -9.28 -27.42
CA SER A 287 -23.63 -10.14 -27.34
C SER A 287 -23.98 -10.78 -28.69
N ALA A 288 -23.79 -10.03 -29.78
CA ALA A 288 -24.03 -10.50 -31.13
C ALA A 288 -22.99 -11.54 -31.57
N TYR A 289 -21.71 -11.37 -31.22
CA TYR A 289 -20.72 -12.41 -31.43
C TYR A 289 -21.00 -13.67 -30.61
N VAL A 290 -21.46 -13.54 -29.36
CA VAL A 290 -21.87 -14.71 -28.55
C VAL A 290 -22.99 -15.49 -29.23
N ALA A 291 -24.01 -14.79 -29.75
CA ALA A 291 -25.08 -15.41 -30.52
C ALA A 291 -24.56 -16.06 -31.81
N TYR A 292 -23.63 -15.40 -32.51
CA TYR A 292 -23.02 -15.91 -33.73
C TYR A 292 -22.18 -17.18 -33.47
N GLY A 293 -21.34 -17.17 -32.44
CA GLY A 293 -20.57 -18.35 -32.01
C GLY A 293 -21.45 -19.55 -31.71
N LYS A 294 -22.57 -19.34 -31.01
CA LYS A 294 -23.59 -20.40 -30.78
C LYS A 294 -24.17 -20.93 -32.08
N LYS A 295 -24.50 -20.06 -33.04
CA LYS A 295 -25.01 -20.44 -34.36
C LYS A 295 -23.98 -21.28 -35.15
N MET A 296 -22.71 -20.89 -35.07
CA MET A 296 -21.61 -21.57 -35.76
C MET A 296 -21.08 -22.80 -35.01
N LYS A 297 -21.58 -23.05 -33.79
CA LYS A 297 -21.07 -24.08 -32.86
C LYS A 297 -19.58 -23.91 -32.55
N ASP A 298 -19.12 -22.66 -32.52
CA ASP A 298 -17.75 -22.28 -32.17
C ASP A 298 -17.78 -21.29 -30.99
N PRO A 299 -17.48 -21.74 -29.75
CA PRO A 299 -17.49 -20.89 -28.57
C PRO A 299 -16.29 -19.93 -28.48
N ASP A 300 -15.28 -20.05 -29.34
CA ASP A 300 -14.10 -19.19 -29.34
C ASP A 300 -14.31 -17.89 -30.13
N ILE A 301 -15.29 -17.86 -31.05
CA ILE A 301 -15.60 -16.70 -31.91
C ILE A 301 -15.67 -15.38 -31.13
N PRO A 302 -16.43 -15.23 -30.04
CA PRO A 302 -16.54 -13.95 -29.34
C PRO A 302 -15.18 -13.48 -28.81
N GLY A 303 -14.42 -14.39 -28.20
CA GLY A 303 -13.11 -14.09 -27.66
C GLY A 303 -12.12 -13.67 -28.75
N ASN A 304 -12.08 -14.42 -29.85
CA ASN A 304 -11.14 -14.20 -30.96
C ASN A 304 -11.46 -12.93 -31.75
N GLN A 305 -12.73 -12.71 -32.10
CA GLN A 305 -13.13 -11.57 -32.93
C GLN A 305 -12.99 -10.23 -32.19
N CYS A 306 -13.02 -10.23 -30.85
CA CYS A 306 -12.78 -9.03 -30.05
C CYS A 306 -11.33 -8.91 -29.55
N HIS A 307 -10.47 -9.89 -29.80
CA HIS A 307 -9.15 -9.98 -29.15
C HIS A 307 -8.22 -8.81 -29.50
N ARG A 308 -7.99 -8.56 -30.80
CA ARG A 308 -7.03 -7.55 -31.27
C ARG A 308 -7.35 -6.14 -30.76
N GLU A 309 -8.62 -5.77 -30.76
CA GLU A 309 -9.06 -4.46 -30.24
C GLU A 309 -9.00 -4.40 -28.71
N SER A 310 -9.37 -5.47 -28.00
CA SER A 310 -9.24 -5.48 -26.54
C SER A 310 -7.78 -5.32 -26.09
N CYS A 311 -6.84 -5.94 -26.81
CA CYS A 311 -5.40 -5.75 -26.56
C CYS A 311 -4.94 -4.32 -26.88
N TYR A 312 -5.46 -3.72 -27.96
CA TYR A 312 -5.17 -2.31 -28.28
C TYR A 312 -5.59 -1.37 -27.16
N MET A 313 -6.80 -1.57 -26.62
CA MET A 313 -7.32 -0.78 -25.50
C MET A 313 -6.53 -1.02 -24.21
N GLN A 314 -6.13 -2.27 -23.94
CA GLN A 314 -5.24 -2.62 -22.83
C GLN A 314 -3.90 -1.89 -22.90
N GLU A 315 -3.26 -1.85 -24.07
CA GLU A 315 -1.98 -1.14 -24.23
C GLU A 315 -2.11 0.37 -24.00
N ILE A 316 -3.19 0.97 -24.49
CA ILE A 316 -3.46 2.40 -24.27
C ILE A 316 -3.73 2.68 -22.78
N ALA A 317 -4.55 1.84 -22.14
CA ALA A 317 -4.85 1.96 -20.72
C ALA A 317 -3.59 1.81 -19.86
N LEU A 318 -2.72 0.84 -20.19
CA LEU A 318 -1.47 0.63 -19.49
C LEU A 318 -0.55 1.85 -19.59
N GLU A 319 -0.35 2.38 -20.80
CA GLU A 319 0.50 3.55 -21.02
C GLU A 319 -0.04 4.79 -20.28
N GLU A 320 -1.35 5.04 -20.32
CA GLU A 320 -1.96 6.17 -19.63
C GLU A 320 -1.86 6.03 -18.11
N SER A 321 -2.07 4.83 -17.55
CA SER A 321 -1.90 4.60 -16.12
C SER A 321 -0.45 4.71 -15.66
N LEU A 322 0.52 4.31 -16.49
CA LEU A 322 1.95 4.52 -16.24
C LEU A 322 2.30 6.01 -16.17
N LYS A 323 1.79 6.83 -17.11
CA LYS A 323 1.96 8.30 -17.09
C LYS A 323 1.42 8.96 -15.83
N ARG A 324 0.39 8.36 -15.21
CA ARG A 324 -0.24 8.83 -13.97
C ARG A 324 0.40 8.30 -12.69
N GLN A 325 1.44 7.48 -12.79
CA GLN A 325 2.11 6.83 -11.66
C GLN A 325 1.14 6.13 -10.68
N GLN A 326 0.13 5.45 -11.20
CA GLN A 326 -0.85 4.70 -10.41
C GLN A 326 -0.36 3.28 -10.07
N HIS A 327 -0.91 2.66 -9.02
CA HIS A 327 -0.85 1.19 -8.90
C HIS A 327 -1.65 0.56 -10.04
N ILE A 328 -1.08 -0.47 -10.67
CA ILE A 328 -1.66 -1.14 -11.85
C ILE A 328 -1.61 -2.64 -11.65
N TRP A 329 -2.70 -3.31 -11.99
CA TRP A 329 -2.77 -4.76 -12.15
C TRP A 329 -3.15 -5.07 -13.59
N VAL A 330 -2.27 -5.77 -14.30
CA VAL A 330 -2.51 -6.25 -15.67
C VAL A 330 -2.84 -7.74 -15.61
N ASP A 331 -4.08 -8.11 -15.97
CA ASP A 331 -4.46 -9.52 -16.04
C ASP A 331 -4.09 -10.15 -17.38
N GLY A 332 -3.47 -11.31 -17.31
CA GLY A 332 -2.95 -12.01 -18.49
C GLY A 332 -2.47 -13.43 -18.21
N SER A 333 -2.04 -14.09 -19.28
CA SER A 333 -1.35 -15.38 -19.19
C SER A 333 0.18 -15.24 -19.10
N LEU A 334 0.72 -14.09 -19.48
CA LEU A 334 2.14 -13.86 -19.76
C LEU A 334 2.74 -14.88 -20.74
N SER A 335 1.94 -15.50 -21.61
CA SER A 335 2.37 -16.65 -22.44
C SER A 335 3.42 -16.31 -23.51
N ASN A 336 3.58 -15.04 -23.89
CA ASN A 336 4.62 -14.57 -24.82
C ASN A 336 5.73 -13.84 -24.04
N ALA A 337 6.62 -14.63 -23.42
CA ALA A 337 7.63 -14.10 -22.53
C ALA A 337 8.58 -13.12 -23.25
N GLU A 338 8.93 -13.40 -24.50
CA GLU A 338 9.84 -12.58 -25.30
C GLU A 338 9.28 -11.18 -25.56
N TRP A 339 7.96 -11.08 -25.79
CA TRP A 339 7.29 -9.78 -25.90
C TRP A 339 7.30 -9.05 -24.56
N PHE A 340 6.95 -9.73 -23.46
CA PHE A 340 6.92 -9.11 -22.13
C PHE A 340 8.32 -8.68 -21.62
N VAL A 341 9.39 -9.35 -22.04
CA VAL A 341 10.77 -8.87 -21.76
C VAL A 341 10.98 -7.47 -22.31
N LYS A 342 10.51 -7.19 -23.53
CA LYS A 342 10.61 -5.85 -24.15
C LYS A 342 9.75 -4.86 -23.38
N VAL A 343 8.50 -5.22 -23.07
CA VAL A 343 7.58 -4.38 -22.30
C VAL A 343 8.17 -4.01 -20.93
N PHE A 344 8.70 -4.97 -20.18
CA PHE A 344 9.27 -4.72 -18.86
C PHE A 344 10.51 -3.82 -18.96
N SER A 345 11.35 -4.03 -19.98
CA SER A 345 12.54 -3.22 -20.23
C SER A 345 12.17 -1.77 -20.54
N GLU A 346 11.23 -1.56 -21.46
CA GLU A 346 10.74 -0.22 -21.84
C GLU A 346 10.06 0.51 -20.68
N ILE A 347 9.29 -0.20 -19.86
CA ILE A 347 8.66 0.39 -18.67
C ILE A 347 9.73 0.85 -17.68
N ARG A 348 10.79 0.07 -17.47
CA ARG A 348 11.88 0.46 -16.57
C ARG A 348 12.66 1.66 -17.06
N GLU A 349 12.87 1.76 -18.37
CA GLU A 349 13.56 2.90 -18.98
C GLU A 349 12.72 4.18 -18.86
N ARG A 350 11.43 4.11 -19.20
CA ARG A 350 10.54 5.29 -19.27
C ARG A 350 9.92 5.68 -17.93
N TYR A 351 9.71 4.70 -17.04
CA TYR A 351 9.00 4.85 -15.77
C TYR A 351 9.76 4.18 -14.60
N PRO A 352 10.99 4.62 -14.28
CA PRO A 352 11.88 3.95 -13.34
C PRO A 352 11.37 3.89 -11.88
N ALA A 353 10.34 4.68 -11.53
CA ALA A 353 9.71 4.64 -10.21
C ALA A 353 8.85 3.38 -9.97
N TYR A 354 8.45 2.67 -11.03
CA TYR A 354 7.59 1.50 -10.92
C TYR A 354 8.34 0.27 -10.40
N GLN A 355 7.71 -0.40 -9.44
CA GLN A 355 8.08 -1.74 -8.99
C GLN A 355 7.24 -2.78 -9.74
N ILE A 356 7.89 -3.63 -10.54
CA ILE A 356 7.22 -4.66 -11.34
C ILE A 356 7.10 -5.94 -10.51
N ALA A 357 5.88 -6.42 -10.31
CA ALA A 357 5.61 -7.67 -9.62
C ALA A 357 4.97 -8.70 -10.55
N ILE A 358 5.28 -9.98 -10.36
CA ILE A 358 4.61 -11.10 -11.02
C ILE A 358 3.89 -11.91 -9.94
N PHE A 359 2.58 -12.04 -10.07
CA PHE A 359 1.78 -12.96 -9.26
C PHE A 359 1.45 -14.18 -10.11
N LYS A 360 2.10 -15.30 -9.81
CA LYS A 360 1.88 -16.59 -10.45
C LYS A 360 0.85 -17.38 -9.64
N ILE A 361 -0.31 -17.63 -10.22
CA ILE A 361 -1.34 -18.47 -9.60
C ILE A 361 -1.19 -19.87 -10.14
N SER A 362 -1.04 -20.85 -9.25
CA SER A 362 -0.88 -22.27 -9.56
C SER A 362 -2.01 -23.10 -8.94
N ALA A 363 -2.28 -24.25 -9.52
CA ALA A 363 -3.08 -25.32 -8.93
C ALA A 363 -2.72 -26.63 -9.68
N PRO A 364 -2.98 -27.80 -9.08
CA PRO A 364 -2.85 -29.07 -9.79
C PRO A 364 -3.68 -29.12 -11.07
N GLU A 365 -3.17 -29.82 -12.09
CA GLU A 365 -3.79 -29.87 -13.43
C GLU A 365 -5.22 -30.40 -13.38
N GLU A 366 -5.49 -31.42 -12.57
CA GLU A 366 -6.81 -31.99 -12.35
C GLU A 366 -7.81 -30.97 -11.78
N VAL A 367 -7.36 -30.09 -10.87
CA VAL A 367 -8.18 -29.01 -10.30
C VAL A 367 -8.50 -27.97 -11.37
N ILE A 368 -7.50 -27.61 -12.19
CA ILE A 368 -7.68 -26.67 -13.31
C ILE A 368 -8.71 -27.23 -14.30
N ARG A 369 -8.58 -28.50 -14.69
CA ARG A 369 -9.52 -29.18 -15.61
C ARG A 369 -10.94 -29.20 -15.08
N ALA A 370 -11.12 -29.58 -13.81
CA ALA A 370 -12.43 -29.59 -13.17
C ALA A 370 -13.07 -28.19 -13.16
N ARG A 371 -12.28 -27.13 -12.92
CA ARG A 371 -12.74 -25.74 -12.95
C ARG A 371 -13.10 -25.27 -14.36
N VAL A 372 -12.30 -25.63 -15.36
CA VAL A 372 -12.59 -25.33 -16.78
C VAL A 372 -13.89 -26.02 -17.21
N GLU A 373 -14.07 -27.29 -16.86
CA GLU A 373 -15.32 -28.02 -17.16
C GLU A 373 -16.53 -27.39 -16.46
N LYS A 374 -16.38 -27.04 -15.17
CA LYS A 374 -17.44 -26.33 -14.43
C LYS A 374 -17.77 -24.99 -15.10
N ARG A 375 -16.77 -24.19 -15.48
CA ARG A 375 -16.96 -22.92 -16.20
C ARG A 375 -17.64 -23.13 -17.55
N ALA A 376 -17.25 -24.16 -18.30
CA ALA A 376 -17.86 -24.50 -19.58
C ALA A 376 -19.35 -24.83 -19.44
N LYS A 377 -19.73 -25.58 -18.39
CA LYS A 377 -21.13 -25.89 -18.07
C LYS A 377 -21.95 -24.63 -17.73
N HIS A 378 -21.37 -23.67 -17.02
CA HIS A 378 -22.08 -22.45 -16.60
C HIS A 378 -22.15 -21.37 -17.69
N THR A 379 -21.07 -21.21 -18.45
CA THR A 379 -20.92 -20.09 -19.40
C THR A 379 -21.10 -20.50 -20.86
N GLY A 380 -21.05 -21.80 -21.16
CA GLY A 380 -20.99 -22.32 -22.53
C GLY A 380 -19.62 -22.19 -23.20
N ARG A 381 -18.61 -21.62 -22.53
CA ARG A 381 -17.25 -21.45 -23.06
C ARG A 381 -16.36 -22.62 -22.62
N SER A 382 -16.17 -23.61 -23.48
CA SER A 382 -15.13 -24.63 -23.31
C SER A 382 -13.77 -24.10 -23.75
N ILE A 383 -12.70 -24.66 -23.20
CA ILE A 383 -11.32 -24.39 -23.66
C ILE A 383 -10.83 -25.68 -24.34
N PRO A 384 -10.37 -25.62 -25.59
CA PRO A 384 -9.76 -26.77 -26.26
C PRO A 384 -8.63 -27.37 -25.43
N GLU A 385 -8.59 -28.70 -25.39
CA GLU A 385 -7.71 -29.49 -24.54
C GLU A 385 -6.21 -29.21 -24.80
N ASP A 386 -5.84 -29.07 -26.07
CA ASP A 386 -4.51 -28.71 -26.54
C ASP A 386 -4.10 -27.30 -26.07
N LYS A 387 -5.01 -26.32 -26.14
CA LYS A 387 -4.78 -24.96 -25.63
C LYS A 387 -4.60 -24.95 -24.11
N LEU A 388 -5.35 -25.77 -23.38
CA LEU A 388 -5.21 -25.88 -21.92
C LEU A 388 -3.85 -26.47 -21.54
N LYS A 389 -3.44 -27.58 -22.17
CA LYS A 389 -2.11 -28.18 -21.95
C LYS A 389 -0.98 -27.21 -22.28
N ALA A 390 -1.08 -26.52 -23.42
CA ALA A 390 -0.11 -25.50 -23.81
C ALA A 390 -0.05 -24.36 -22.79
N SER A 391 -1.20 -23.92 -22.26
CA SER A 391 -1.27 -22.88 -21.24
C SER A 391 -0.63 -23.30 -19.92
N ILE A 392 -0.81 -24.56 -19.48
CA ILE A 392 -0.17 -25.07 -18.26
C ILE A 392 1.35 -25.11 -18.42
N ALA A 393 1.84 -25.64 -19.54
CA ALA A 393 3.27 -25.75 -19.81
C ALA A 393 3.97 -24.39 -20.01
N ALA A 394 3.27 -23.39 -20.55
CA ALA A 394 3.85 -22.09 -20.85
C ALA A 394 4.15 -21.24 -19.60
N VAL A 395 3.36 -21.36 -18.54
CA VAL A 395 3.44 -20.46 -17.37
C VAL A 395 4.82 -20.50 -16.71
N GLU A 396 5.36 -21.69 -16.45
CA GLU A 396 6.68 -21.81 -15.80
C GLU A 396 7.78 -21.19 -16.65
N ARG A 397 7.77 -21.48 -17.95
CA ARG A 397 8.75 -20.92 -18.89
C ARG A 397 8.68 -19.40 -18.91
N SER A 398 7.47 -18.84 -18.96
CA SER A 398 7.27 -17.40 -18.93
C SER A 398 7.76 -16.76 -17.65
N VAL A 399 7.43 -17.33 -16.49
CA VAL A 399 7.87 -16.79 -15.20
C VAL A 399 9.38 -16.84 -15.08
N LEU A 400 10.03 -17.96 -15.41
CA LEU A 400 11.48 -18.07 -15.36
C LEU A 400 12.19 -17.06 -16.28
N THR A 401 11.61 -16.80 -17.46
CA THR A 401 12.15 -15.84 -18.44
C THR A 401 11.98 -14.40 -17.97
N LEU A 402 10.85 -14.08 -17.34
CA LEU A 402 10.49 -12.72 -16.92
C LEU A 402 11.01 -12.35 -15.53
N MET A 403 11.30 -13.34 -14.69
CA MET A 403 11.78 -13.14 -13.32
C MET A 403 12.96 -12.16 -13.24
N PRO A 404 14.03 -12.24 -14.07
CA PRO A 404 15.13 -11.28 -14.03
C PRO A 404 14.75 -9.83 -14.35
N TYR A 405 13.56 -9.60 -14.90
CA TYR A 405 13.03 -8.28 -15.26
C TYR A 405 11.99 -7.76 -14.26
N ALA A 406 11.61 -8.56 -13.26
CA ALA A 406 10.71 -8.17 -12.17
C ALA A 406 11.48 -7.76 -10.91
N ASP A 407 10.79 -7.10 -9.98
CA ASP A 407 11.27 -6.75 -8.64
C ASP A 407 10.74 -7.73 -7.58
N PHE A 408 9.58 -8.32 -7.85
CA PHE A 408 8.89 -9.22 -6.92
C PHE A 408 8.20 -10.36 -7.68
N LEU A 409 8.28 -11.56 -7.14
CA LEU A 409 7.54 -12.73 -7.60
C LEU A 409 6.81 -13.33 -6.41
N ALA A 410 5.50 -13.57 -6.54
CA ALA A 410 4.74 -14.40 -5.60
C ALA A 410 4.11 -15.56 -6.36
N THR A 411 4.26 -16.77 -5.84
CA THR A 411 3.54 -17.95 -6.28
C THR A 411 2.44 -18.25 -5.27
N ILE A 412 1.20 -18.28 -5.76
CA ILE A 412 0.00 -18.46 -4.95
C ILE A 412 -0.63 -19.78 -5.38
N ASP A 413 -0.59 -20.76 -4.48
CA ASP A 413 -1.29 -22.02 -4.66
C ASP A 413 -2.79 -21.84 -4.39
N ASN A 414 -3.58 -22.08 -5.42
CA ASN A 414 -5.02 -22.02 -5.41
C ASN A 414 -5.63 -23.42 -5.58
N SER A 415 -4.96 -24.45 -5.08
CA SER A 415 -5.43 -25.84 -5.05
C SER A 415 -6.70 -26.03 -4.21
N THR A 416 -6.78 -25.35 -3.06
CA THR A 416 -7.89 -25.45 -2.11
C THR A 416 -8.90 -24.30 -2.23
N SER A 417 -9.84 -24.19 -1.29
CA SER A 417 -10.75 -23.05 -1.16
C SER A 417 -10.07 -21.79 -0.62
N THR A 418 -8.87 -21.94 -0.06
CA THR A 418 -8.09 -20.84 0.53
C THR A 418 -6.78 -20.74 -0.25
N PRO A 419 -6.56 -19.68 -1.04
CA PRO A 419 -5.27 -19.43 -1.65
C PRO A 419 -4.15 -19.37 -0.59
N HIS A 420 -3.05 -20.06 -0.85
CA HIS A 420 -1.88 -20.08 0.02
C HIS A 420 -0.67 -19.49 -0.72
N LEU A 421 0.07 -18.59 -0.06
CA LEU A 421 1.35 -18.15 -0.59
C LEU A 421 2.36 -19.31 -0.47
N SER A 422 2.69 -19.95 -1.58
CA SER A 422 3.61 -21.09 -1.59
C SER A 422 5.07 -20.62 -1.60
N TYR A 423 5.36 -19.53 -2.30
CA TYR A 423 6.70 -18.99 -2.43
C TYR A 423 6.64 -17.50 -2.77
N PHE A 424 7.62 -16.73 -2.31
CA PHE A 424 7.88 -15.39 -2.84
C PHE A 424 9.38 -15.13 -2.99
N ALA A 425 9.73 -14.22 -3.90
CA ALA A 425 11.09 -13.74 -4.11
C ALA A 425 11.10 -12.23 -4.32
N ALA A 426 12.01 -11.54 -3.62
CA ALA A 426 12.33 -10.14 -3.88
C ALA A 426 13.65 -10.06 -4.65
N ILE A 427 13.58 -9.59 -5.90
CA ILE A 427 14.66 -9.67 -6.88
C ILE A 427 15.45 -8.37 -6.84
N ASP A 428 16.66 -8.44 -6.30
CA ASP A 428 17.57 -7.29 -6.28
C ASP A 428 18.47 -7.31 -7.51
N ARG A 429 18.38 -6.23 -8.30
CA ARG A 429 19.13 -6.03 -9.55
C ARG A 429 20.18 -4.93 -9.43
N SER A 430 20.41 -4.41 -8.23
CA SER A 430 21.40 -3.36 -7.98
C SER A 430 22.85 -3.82 -8.21
N GLY A 431 23.11 -5.13 -8.24
CA GLY A 431 24.46 -5.68 -8.23
C GLY A 431 25.23 -5.37 -6.94
N SER A 432 24.54 -4.88 -5.91
CA SER A 432 25.16 -4.47 -4.65
C SER A 432 25.41 -5.68 -3.76
N TRP A 433 26.68 -6.06 -3.64
CA TRP A 433 27.10 -7.01 -2.62
C TRP A 433 26.72 -6.54 -1.22
N GLN A 434 26.69 -5.23 -0.95
CA GLN A 434 26.27 -4.70 0.34
C GLN A 434 24.81 -5.03 0.67
N ARG A 435 23.91 -5.13 -0.32
CA ARG A 435 22.53 -5.56 -0.08
C ARG A 435 22.40 -7.06 0.13
N ILE A 436 23.21 -7.85 -0.55
CA ILE A 436 23.33 -9.29 -0.28
C ILE A 436 23.88 -9.47 1.14
N THR A 437 24.99 -8.82 1.48
CA THR A 437 25.53 -8.79 2.83
C THR A 437 24.51 -8.26 3.82
N ALA A 438 23.72 -7.23 3.50
CA ALA A 438 22.68 -6.76 4.40
C ALA A 438 21.58 -7.81 4.59
N ARG A 439 21.15 -8.53 3.55
CA ARG A 439 20.12 -9.59 3.69
C ARG A 439 20.64 -10.87 4.35
N PHE A 440 21.91 -11.22 4.13
CA PHE A 440 22.52 -12.44 4.66
C PHE A 440 23.21 -12.24 6.01
N ALA A 441 23.80 -11.07 6.24
CA ALA A 441 24.42 -10.67 7.51
C ALA A 441 23.44 -9.93 8.42
N HIS A 442 22.36 -9.34 7.88
CA HIS A 442 21.17 -8.94 8.63
C HIS A 442 19.98 -9.81 8.21
N THR A 443 19.96 -11.06 8.66
CA THR A 443 18.75 -11.45 9.41
C THR A 443 18.48 -10.30 10.36
N LEU A 444 17.31 -9.64 10.27
CA LEU A 444 16.82 -8.88 11.42
C LEU A 444 17.16 -9.74 12.62
N PRO A 445 18.01 -9.25 13.55
CA PRO A 445 18.43 -10.08 14.65
C PRO A 445 17.17 -10.72 15.19
N GLY A 446 17.17 -12.06 15.27
CA GLY A 446 16.08 -12.75 15.94
C GLY A 446 15.88 -12.04 17.28
N VAL A 447 14.68 -12.09 17.83
CA VAL A 447 14.43 -11.56 19.18
C VAL A 447 15.49 -12.09 20.18
N ASP A 448 16.08 -13.25 19.87
CA ASP A 448 17.11 -13.98 20.58
C ASP A 448 18.57 -13.57 20.26
N ALA A 449 18.81 -12.59 19.37
CA ALA A 449 20.15 -12.15 18.97
C ALA A 449 20.68 -10.98 19.80
N PHE A 450 19.88 -10.46 20.73
CA PHE A 450 20.35 -9.60 21.79
C PHE A 450 21.17 -10.44 22.79
N PRO A 451 22.34 -9.97 23.30
CA PRO A 451 22.87 -8.61 23.27
C PRO A 451 23.81 -8.28 22.10
N ASP A 452 24.08 -9.20 21.18
CA ASP A 452 25.03 -8.95 20.08
C ASP A 452 24.46 -7.98 19.02
N ALA A 453 23.13 -7.92 18.91
CA ALA A 453 22.45 -7.00 18.02
C ALA A 453 21.07 -6.60 18.58
N LEU A 454 20.66 -5.35 18.29
CA LEU A 454 19.36 -4.82 18.71
C LEU A 454 18.40 -4.75 17.53
N SER A 455 17.23 -5.37 17.68
CA SER A 455 16.16 -5.31 16.69
C SER A 455 15.71 -3.88 16.42
N PRO A 456 15.31 -3.53 15.19
CA PRO A 456 14.82 -2.20 14.89
C PRO A 456 13.63 -1.82 15.75
N PHE A 457 13.56 -0.55 16.14
CA PHE A 457 12.40 -0.01 16.83
C PHE A 457 11.42 0.59 15.84
N PHE A 458 10.17 0.14 15.85
CA PHE A 458 9.12 0.78 15.07
C PHE A 458 8.69 2.08 15.74
N LEU A 459 8.39 3.09 14.94
CA LEU A 459 7.94 4.39 15.39
C LEU A 459 6.46 4.58 15.06
N LEU A 460 5.66 4.80 16.10
CA LEU A 460 4.24 5.12 15.99
C LEU A 460 4.03 6.60 16.30
N ARG A 461 3.55 7.37 15.32
CA ARG A 461 3.28 8.81 15.53
C ARG A 461 2.00 8.99 16.34
N VAL A 462 2.07 9.82 17.39
CA VAL A 462 0.87 10.31 18.07
C VAL A 462 0.23 11.39 17.19
N GLU A 463 -1.01 11.15 16.74
CA GLU A 463 -1.69 12.01 15.74
C GLU A 463 -1.88 13.44 16.21
N LYS A 464 -2.39 13.61 17.43
CA LYS A 464 -2.55 14.91 18.09
C LYS A 464 -1.39 15.11 19.04
N CYS A 465 -0.50 16.04 18.72
CA CYS A 465 0.63 16.33 19.59
C CYS A 465 0.12 16.74 20.99
N PRO A 466 0.52 16.02 22.05
CA PRO A 466 0.12 16.37 23.40
C PRO A 466 0.77 17.68 23.87
N VAL A 467 0.24 18.22 24.95
CA VAL A 467 0.86 19.36 25.65
C VAL A 467 1.85 18.80 26.66
N LEU A 468 3.06 19.34 26.68
CA LEU A 468 4.08 19.00 27.66
C LEU A 468 4.55 20.29 28.35
N GLU A 469 4.32 20.36 29.65
CA GLU A 469 4.75 21.48 30.49
C GLU A 469 6.02 21.08 31.24
N MET A 470 7.15 21.65 30.84
CA MET A 470 8.43 21.38 31.51
C MET A 470 8.47 22.07 32.89
N ARG A 471 8.99 21.36 33.90
CA ARG A 471 9.16 21.92 35.26
C ARG A 471 10.23 23.01 35.32
N SER A 472 11.16 23.00 34.38
CA SER A 472 12.21 23.99 34.19
C SER A 472 12.32 24.34 32.70
N SER A 473 12.98 25.44 32.37
CA SER A 473 13.28 25.76 30.96
C SER A 473 14.04 24.60 30.32
N LEU A 474 13.66 24.25 29.10
CA LEU A 474 14.29 23.18 28.35
C LEU A 474 15.76 23.52 28.13
N ARG A 475 16.67 22.68 28.59
CA ARG A 475 18.11 22.88 28.41
C ARG A 475 18.64 21.91 27.36
N CYS A 476 19.46 22.42 26.44
CA CYS A 476 20.10 21.60 25.43
C CYS A 476 21.47 21.14 25.93
N ARG A 477 21.96 20.02 25.41
CA ARG A 477 23.31 19.55 25.72
C ARG A 477 24.41 20.55 25.36
N VAL A 478 24.19 21.41 24.36
CA VAL A 478 25.13 22.48 24.01
C VAL A 478 25.33 23.47 25.17
N ASP A 479 24.37 23.53 26.09
CA ASP A 479 24.40 24.36 27.31
C ASP A 479 25.07 23.65 28.49
N GLY A 480 25.66 22.46 28.28
CA GLY A 480 26.33 21.65 29.31
C GLY A 480 25.40 20.71 30.08
N GLU A 481 24.12 20.64 29.71
CA GLU A 481 23.15 19.80 30.40
C GLU A 481 23.38 18.30 30.14
N VAL A 482 23.52 17.53 31.21
CA VAL A 482 23.75 16.09 31.18
C VAL A 482 22.70 15.30 31.97
N GLU A 483 21.87 15.97 32.76
CA GLU A 483 20.83 15.37 33.60
C GLU A 483 19.50 15.17 32.83
N SER A 484 18.65 14.29 33.34
CA SER A 484 17.28 14.18 32.83
C SER A 484 16.45 15.41 33.19
N GLN A 485 15.50 15.74 32.33
CA GLN A 485 14.56 16.84 32.56
C GLN A 485 13.15 16.29 32.83
N PHE A 486 12.38 16.99 33.65
CA PHE A 486 11.06 16.55 34.09
C PHE A 486 9.96 17.47 33.57
N GLY A 487 8.84 16.88 33.17
CA GLY A 487 7.68 17.63 32.72
C GLY A 487 6.37 16.92 33.01
N LEU A 488 5.27 17.64 32.82
CA LEU A 488 3.90 17.13 32.92
C LEU A 488 3.32 17.00 31.51
N LEU A 489 3.18 15.77 31.04
CA LEU A 489 2.58 15.44 29.75
C LEU A 489 1.07 15.29 29.89
N THR A 490 0.31 16.01 29.09
CA THR A 490 -1.15 15.91 29.02
C THR A 490 -1.54 15.11 27.77
N LEU A 491 -2.00 13.88 27.97
CA LEU A 491 -2.53 12.98 26.94
C LEU A 491 -4.04 12.88 27.11
N LYS A 492 -4.80 13.53 26.21
CA LYS A 492 -6.25 13.74 26.38
C LYS A 492 -6.51 14.50 27.69
N ASP A 493 -7.12 13.85 28.68
CA ASP A 493 -7.41 14.41 30.00
C ASP A 493 -6.49 13.84 31.10
N LEU A 494 -5.53 12.97 30.71
CA LEU A 494 -4.58 12.34 31.64
C LEU A 494 -3.32 13.20 31.74
N GLN A 495 -2.99 13.61 32.97
CA GLN A 495 -1.74 14.32 33.29
C GLN A 495 -0.73 13.37 33.90
N VAL A 496 0.45 13.32 33.30
CA VAL A 496 1.43 12.26 33.54
C VAL A 496 2.81 12.88 33.71
N GLU A 497 3.49 12.60 34.82
CA GLU A 497 4.87 13.06 35.02
C GLU A 497 5.82 12.23 34.16
N VAL A 498 6.57 12.91 33.30
CA VAL A 498 7.49 12.27 32.36
C VAL A 498 8.93 12.71 32.61
N THR A 499 9.85 11.79 32.35
CA THR A 499 11.29 12.03 32.39
C THR A 499 11.83 12.01 30.98
N LEU A 500 12.62 13.02 30.62
CA LEU A 500 13.24 13.17 29.31
C LEU A 500 14.76 13.10 29.44
N SER A 501 15.41 12.50 28.45
CA SER A 501 16.84 12.65 28.24
C SER A 501 17.22 14.11 27.97
N PRO A 502 18.50 14.49 28.07
CA PRO A 502 18.98 15.77 27.56
C PRO A 502 18.56 16.01 26.10
N VAL A 503 18.17 17.24 25.78
CA VAL A 503 17.70 17.60 24.43
C VAL A 503 18.89 17.75 23.50
N ILE A 504 18.78 17.10 22.34
CA ILE A 504 19.76 17.12 21.25
C ILE A 504 19.26 18.06 20.17
N ARG A 505 20.12 18.97 19.71
CA ARG A 505 19.81 19.80 18.55
C ARG A 505 19.80 18.97 17.27
N LEU A 506 18.73 19.08 16.49
CA LEU A 506 18.60 18.41 15.21
C LEU A 506 19.49 19.09 14.16
N THR A 507 20.46 18.35 13.64
CA THR A 507 21.36 18.79 12.56
C THR A 507 21.08 18.12 11.22
N LEU A 508 20.04 17.27 11.17
CA LEU A 508 19.64 16.53 9.98
C LEU A 508 19.06 17.48 8.92
N ASP A 509 19.36 17.21 7.65
CA ASP A 509 18.79 17.95 6.53
C ASP A 509 17.29 17.65 6.37
N PRO A 510 16.51 18.50 5.67
CA PRO A 510 15.06 18.34 5.56
C PRO A 510 14.59 17.00 4.97
N GLU A 511 15.36 16.40 4.04
CA GLU A 511 14.97 15.15 3.41
C GLU A 511 15.17 13.97 4.38
N THR A 512 16.32 13.93 5.06
CA THR A 512 16.56 12.93 6.12
C THR A 512 15.53 13.05 7.24
N ARG A 513 15.12 14.28 7.59
CA ARG A 513 14.05 14.52 8.58
C ARG A 513 12.70 14.00 8.11
N ARG A 514 12.36 14.19 6.83
CA ARG A 514 11.12 13.68 6.24
C ARG A 514 11.08 12.15 6.32
N ILE A 515 12.16 11.48 5.95
CA ILE A 515 12.31 10.02 6.03
C ILE A 515 12.22 9.55 7.50
N ALA A 516 12.84 10.28 8.42
CA ALA A 516 12.82 9.99 9.86
C ALA A 516 11.50 10.33 10.58
N HIS A 517 10.49 10.84 9.86
CA HIS A 517 9.26 11.36 10.46
C HIS A 517 9.51 12.42 11.55
N ILE A 518 10.57 13.19 11.38
CA ILE A 518 10.89 14.32 12.24
C ILE A 518 10.05 15.51 11.79
N HIS A 519 9.21 16.01 12.69
CA HIS A 519 8.34 17.15 12.42
C HIS A 519 9.15 18.34 11.88
N GLU A 520 8.69 18.99 10.81
CA GLU A 520 9.44 20.06 10.11
C GLU A 520 9.83 21.23 11.05
N ARG A 521 8.98 21.53 12.03
CA ARG A 521 9.21 22.58 13.05
C ARG A 521 10.17 22.18 14.17
N ALA A 522 10.56 20.92 14.26
CA ALA A 522 11.45 20.47 15.32
C ALA A 522 12.84 21.08 15.15
N VAL A 523 13.48 21.43 16.24
CA VAL A 523 14.90 21.85 16.30
C VAL A 523 15.64 21.11 17.39
N GLY A 524 14.91 20.53 18.34
CA GLY A 524 15.42 19.65 19.38
C GLY A 524 14.69 18.31 19.39
N VAL A 525 15.37 17.27 19.84
CA VAL A 525 14.78 15.95 20.14
C VAL A 525 15.30 15.45 21.49
N ALA A 526 14.42 14.87 22.29
CA ALA A 526 14.77 14.14 23.50
C ALA A 526 14.08 12.77 23.49
N PHE A 527 14.65 11.80 24.19
CA PHE A 527 13.98 10.53 24.46
C PHE A 527 13.18 10.65 25.76
N MET A 528 11.88 10.44 25.68
CA MET A 528 10.98 10.29 26.81
C MET A 528 11.05 8.84 27.30
N TYR A 529 11.48 8.67 28.54
CA TYR A 529 11.64 7.35 29.13
C TYR A 529 10.28 6.70 29.44
N PRO A 530 10.20 5.36 29.38
CA PRO A 530 9.01 4.64 29.79
C PRO A 530 8.76 4.84 31.27
N MET A 531 7.51 4.67 31.67
CA MET A 531 7.08 4.89 33.04
C MET A 531 6.19 3.77 33.57
N GLU A 532 5.99 3.78 34.89
CA GLU A 532 5.03 2.88 35.52
C GLU A 532 3.61 3.33 35.17
N THR A 533 2.82 2.41 34.62
CA THR A 533 1.45 2.69 34.14
C THR A 533 0.39 1.90 34.91
N GLU A 534 0.73 1.33 36.07
CA GLU A 534 -0.19 0.44 36.83
C GLU A 534 -1.45 1.18 37.28
N ASP A 535 -1.34 2.48 37.58
CA ASP A 535 -2.45 3.32 38.05
C ASP A 535 -3.13 4.13 36.93
N LEU A 536 -2.71 3.97 35.67
CA LEU A 536 -3.24 4.74 34.54
C LEU A 536 -4.29 3.94 33.78
N ASP A 537 -5.45 4.56 33.49
CA ASP A 537 -6.45 3.99 32.58
C ASP A 537 -5.97 4.08 31.12
N MET A 538 -5.12 3.13 30.74
CA MET A 538 -4.56 3.03 29.39
C MET A 538 -5.63 2.78 28.32
N GLY A 539 -6.82 2.31 28.70
CA GLY A 539 -7.93 2.02 27.77
C GLY A 539 -8.46 3.25 27.06
N GLN A 540 -8.28 4.44 27.66
CA GLN A 540 -8.68 5.71 27.07
C GLN A 540 -7.66 6.25 26.07
N LEU A 541 -6.43 5.71 26.04
CA LEU A 541 -5.36 6.19 25.17
C LEU A 541 -5.33 5.43 23.84
N THR A 542 -4.92 6.12 22.78
CA THR A 542 -4.66 5.48 21.49
C THR A 542 -3.44 4.56 21.56
N VAL A 543 -3.31 3.61 20.63
CA VAL A 543 -2.16 2.67 20.60
C VAL A 543 -0.80 3.39 20.62
N PRO A 544 -0.55 4.46 19.83
CA PRO A 544 0.71 5.21 19.91
C PRO A 544 0.94 5.88 21.27
N GLU A 545 -0.11 6.44 21.89
CA GLU A 545 0.00 7.06 23.22
C GLU A 545 0.32 6.02 24.30
N GLN A 546 -0.32 4.84 24.24
CA GLN A 546 0.00 3.73 25.14
C GLN A 546 1.44 3.26 24.97
N ALA A 547 1.90 3.13 23.72
CA ALA A 547 3.28 2.76 23.40
C ALA A 547 4.28 3.81 23.92
N ALA A 548 3.95 5.11 23.82
CA ALA A 548 4.80 6.19 24.30
C ALA A 548 5.09 6.07 25.81
N LEU A 549 4.06 5.75 26.60
CA LEU A 549 4.20 5.58 28.06
C LEU A 549 4.89 4.26 28.43
N LYS A 550 4.58 3.17 27.71
CA LYS A 550 5.10 1.83 28.02
C LYS A 550 6.55 1.60 27.57
N ASN A 551 6.90 2.07 26.38
CA ASN A 551 8.18 1.78 25.74
C ASN A 551 9.10 3.01 25.62
N GLY A 552 8.56 4.20 25.87
CA GLY A 552 9.21 5.47 25.62
C GLY A 552 8.89 6.05 24.23
N ALA A 553 9.31 7.29 24.00
CA ALA A 553 9.02 8.01 22.77
C ALA A 553 10.10 9.06 22.45
N PHE A 554 10.21 9.44 21.19
CA PHE A 554 11.00 10.62 20.79
C PHE A 554 10.12 11.87 20.84
N ALA A 555 10.42 12.74 21.80
CA ALA A 555 9.79 14.04 21.99
C ALA A 555 10.53 15.10 21.17
N MET A 556 9.81 15.81 20.30
CA MET A 556 10.38 16.79 19.37
C MET A 556 9.96 18.20 19.73
N PHE A 557 10.92 19.11 19.86
CA PHE A 557 10.70 20.47 20.37
C PHE A 557 10.96 21.53 19.30
N SER A 558 10.15 22.58 19.31
CA SER A 558 10.33 23.77 18.48
C SER A 558 11.41 24.71 19.02
N LEU A 559 11.67 25.83 18.31
CA LEU A 559 12.57 26.90 18.78
C LEU A 559 12.07 27.62 20.04
N SER A 560 10.80 27.47 20.39
CA SER A 560 10.18 28.07 21.58
C SER A 560 9.92 27.02 22.66
N ASP A 561 10.71 25.94 22.65
CA ASP A 561 10.64 24.82 23.60
C ASP A 561 9.27 24.14 23.71
N GLN A 562 8.42 24.27 22.68
CA GLN A 562 7.13 23.61 22.64
C GLN A 562 7.26 22.23 22.00
N LEU A 563 6.63 21.22 22.59
CA LEU A 563 6.46 19.91 21.97
C LEU A 563 5.64 20.06 20.68
N VAL A 564 6.19 19.62 19.55
CA VAL A 564 5.55 19.68 18.22
C VAL A 564 5.23 18.32 17.64
N ALA A 565 5.87 17.25 18.14
CA ALA A 565 5.52 15.88 17.80
C ALA A 565 6.03 14.91 18.89
N LEU A 566 5.38 13.76 18.95
CA LEU A 566 5.75 12.62 19.78
C LEU A 566 5.69 11.34 18.93
N ASN A 567 6.81 10.65 18.80
CA ASN A 567 6.91 9.38 18.08
C ASN A 567 7.22 8.25 19.07
N ALA A 568 6.23 7.42 19.38
CA ALA A 568 6.34 6.32 20.31
C ALA A 568 7.15 5.15 19.75
N VAL A 569 7.90 4.48 20.63
CA VAL A 569 8.64 3.25 20.28
C VAL A 569 7.74 2.03 20.39
N SER A 570 7.78 1.14 19.40
CA SER A 570 7.05 -0.13 19.39
C SER A 570 7.97 -1.27 18.95
N SER A 571 7.81 -2.44 19.56
CA SER A 571 8.46 -3.68 19.12
C SER A 571 7.71 -4.38 17.98
N THR A 572 6.46 -3.98 17.71
CA THR A 572 5.62 -4.57 16.67
C THR A 572 5.24 -3.54 15.62
N ASN A 573 5.19 -4.02 14.38
CA ASN A 573 4.70 -3.25 13.25
C ASN A 573 3.17 -3.30 13.21
N ASN A 574 2.53 -2.32 13.84
CA ASN A 574 1.08 -2.14 13.79
C ASN A 574 0.66 -0.93 12.94
N ALA A 575 1.61 -0.22 12.32
CA ALA A 575 1.33 0.94 11.48
C ALA A 575 1.14 0.51 10.01
N PRO A 576 0.25 1.18 9.26
CA PRO A 576 0.12 0.93 7.81
C PRO A 576 1.41 1.29 7.04
N GLU A 577 2.20 2.23 7.55
CA GLU A 577 3.54 2.58 7.05
C GLU A 577 4.54 2.55 8.22
N PRO A 578 5.08 1.38 8.58
CA PRO A 578 6.15 1.28 9.58
C PRO A 578 7.32 2.20 9.24
N LYS A 579 7.65 3.08 10.18
CA LYS A 579 8.95 3.72 10.22
C LYS A 579 9.77 3.00 11.27
N MET A 580 11.02 2.72 10.97
CA MET A 580 11.89 2.00 11.90
C MET A 580 13.17 2.77 12.19
N LEU A 581 13.66 2.68 13.42
CA LEU A 581 15.01 3.03 13.81
C LEU A 581 15.87 1.78 13.74
N GLU A 582 16.91 1.83 12.92
CA GLU A 582 17.91 0.79 12.85
C GLU A 582 19.09 1.10 13.75
N PHE A 583 19.67 0.03 14.29
CA PHE A 583 20.81 0.08 15.17
C PHE A 583 22.05 -0.47 14.49
N GLY A 584 23.18 0.19 14.72
CA GLY A 584 24.49 -0.31 14.32
C GLY A 584 24.98 -1.42 15.23
N PRO A 585 26.20 -1.93 14.97
CA PRO A 585 26.78 -2.99 15.77
C PRO A 585 26.91 -2.59 17.23
N ALA A 586 26.68 -3.56 18.12
CA ALA A 586 26.92 -3.43 19.55
C ALA A 586 28.34 -2.93 19.84
N THR A 587 28.47 -1.99 20.76
CA THR A 587 29.76 -1.51 21.27
C THR A 587 29.78 -1.68 22.78
N VAL A 588 30.80 -2.33 23.32
CA VAL A 588 30.97 -2.49 24.76
C VAL A 588 31.21 -1.12 25.41
N VAL A 589 30.50 -0.86 26.50
CA VAL A 589 30.69 0.30 27.39
C VAL A 589 31.22 -0.23 28.72
N THR A 590 32.27 0.39 29.25
CA THR A 590 32.83 -0.06 30.52
C THR A 590 31.93 0.36 31.69
N PRO A 591 31.98 -0.33 32.84
CA PRO A 591 31.25 0.11 34.03
C PRO A 591 31.59 1.54 34.47
N GLU A 592 32.85 1.95 34.35
CA GLU A 592 33.29 3.32 34.65
C GLU A 592 32.62 4.34 33.73
N GLU A 593 32.52 4.05 32.44
CA GLU A 593 31.83 4.91 31.47
C GLU A 593 30.33 4.98 31.75
N ALA A 594 29.69 3.84 32.05
CA ALA A 594 28.27 3.79 32.38
C ALA A 594 27.95 4.52 33.69
N MET A 595 28.84 4.43 34.69
CA MET A 595 28.71 5.14 35.97
C MET A 595 28.93 6.66 35.87
N ASP A 596 29.59 7.14 34.81
CA ASP A 596 29.71 8.58 34.50
C ASP A 596 28.38 9.18 33.98
N MET A 597 27.42 8.32 33.58
CA MET A 597 26.07 8.79 33.25
C MET A 597 25.28 9.16 34.50
N ASP A 598 24.60 10.30 34.43
CA ASP A 598 23.72 10.74 35.52
C ASP A 598 22.68 9.65 35.89
N PRO A 599 22.50 9.31 37.18
CA PRO A 599 21.58 8.27 37.62
C PRO A 599 20.13 8.48 37.17
N SER A 600 19.68 9.73 36.98
CA SER A 600 18.33 10.05 36.53
C SER A 600 18.03 9.64 35.08
N ARG A 601 19.06 9.25 34.31
CA ARG A 601 18.93 8.85 32.90
C ARG A 601 18.68 7.37 32.69
N TRP A 602 18.75 6.58 33.75
CA TRP A 602 18.51 5.16 33.69
C TRP A 602 17.02 4.86 33.93
N ALA A 603 16.39 4.19 32.97
CA ALA A 603 15.00 3.75 33.06
C ALA A 603 14.92 2.22 32.99
N LYS A 604 13.94 1.64 33.69
CA LYS A 604 13.69 0.18 33.63
C LYS A 604 13.26 -0.23 32.23
N VAL A 605 13.77 -1.38 31.76
CA VAL A 605 13.31 -1.98 30.51
C VAL A 605 11.89 -2.53 30.70
N LYS A 606 10.99 -2.15 29.79
CA LYS A 606 9.59 -2.62 29.76
C LYS A 606 9.27 -3.54 28.58
N MET A 607 10.15 -3.58 27.58
CA MET A 607 9.97 -4.45 26.42
C MET A 607 10.23 -5.91 26.83
N PRO A 608 9.26 -6.83 26.68
CA PRO A 608 9.37 -8.19 27.20
C PRO A 608 10.62 -8.92 26.73
N HIS A 609 10.89 -8.93 25.43
CA HIS A 609 12.04 -9.63 24.87
C HIS A 609 13.41 -9.13 25.36
N ILE A 610 13.58 -7.84 25.59
CA ILE A 610 14.84 -7.29 26.13
C ILE A 610 14.96 -7.64 27.62
N LYS A 611 13.83 -7.61 28.35
CA LYS A 611 13.78 -8.02 29.75
C LYS A 611 14.06 -9.52 29.93
N ASP A 612 13.54 -10.36 29.04
CA ASP A 612 13.75 -11.81 29.04
C ASP A 612 15.22 -12.17 28.77
N ALA A 613 15.97 -11.28 28.10
CA ALA A 613 17.41 -11.38 27.93
C ALA A 613 18.23 -10.91 29.15
N GLY A 614 17.59 -10.65 30.29
CA GLY A 614 18.26 -10.32 31.56
C GLY A 614 18.51 -8.83 31.80
N VAL A 615 18.12 -7.95 30.87
CA VAL A 615 18.41 -6.52 30.98
C VAL A 615 17.50 -5.83 32.00
N GLU A 616 18.08 -5.11 32.94
CA GLU A 616 17.34 -4.41 33.99
C GLU A 616 16.91 -3.00 33.56
N ARG A 617 17.86 -2.23 33.04
CA ARG A 617 17.68 -0.80 32.74
C ARG A 617 18.49 -0.36 31.54
N PHE A 618 18.10 0.77 30.98
CA PHE A 618 18.72 1.38 29.81
C PHE A 618 18.73 2.91 29.93
N ALA A 619 19.62 3.54 29.16
CA ALA A 619 19.72 4.99 29.08
C ALA A 619 19.93 5.43 27.63
N PHE A 620 19.36 6.57 27.24
CA PHE A 620 19.56 7.15 25.91
C PHE A 620 20.82 8.02 25.90
N TYR A 621 21.84 7.65 25.13
CA TYR A 621 23.11 8.36 24.96
C TYR A 621 23.04 9.36 23.81
N THR A 622 23.69 10.52 23.94
CA THR A 622 23.58 11.59 22.93
C THR A 622 24.88 11.98 22.21
N PRO A 623 24.82 12.53 20.97
CA PRO A 623 25.95 12.63 20.04
C PRO A 623 27.17 13.45 20.46
N LEU A 624 27.22 14.10 21.62
CA LEU A 624 28.37 14.91 22.08
C LEU A 624 28.84 14.53 23.49
N GLU A 625 28.29 13.46 24.03
CA GLU A 625 28.62 12.94 25.34
C GLU A 625 30.02 12.35 25.38
N LYS A 626 30.76 12.67 26.43
CA LYS A 626 31.94 11.91 26.83
C LYS A 626 31.58 11.19 28.12
N LEU A 627 31.79 9.89 28.14
CA LEU A 627 31.70 9.05 29.32
C LEU A 627 33.12 8.70 29.75
N ALA A 628 33.48 9.02 30.98
CA ALA A 628 34.85 8.88 31.50
C ALA A 628 35.90 9.52 30.56
N GLY A 629 35.56 10.67 29.97
CA GLY A 629 36.41 11.39 29.02
C GLY A 629 36.48 10.82 27.60
N ARG A 630 35.89 9.64 27.33
CA ARG A 630 35.83 9.02 26.00
C ARG A 630 34.47 9.27 25.34
N ARG A 631 34.47 9.60 24.05
CA ARG A 631 33.25 9.61 23.25
C ARG A 631 32.96 8.18 22.78
N VAL A 632 31.86 7.59 23.25
CA VAL A 632 31.44 6.23 22.88
C VAL A 632 31.03 6.17 21.41
N SER A 633 30.28 7.17 20.93
CA SER A 633 29.83 7.21 19.53
C SER A 633 29.61 8.63 19.00
N ALA A 634 29.67 8.77 17.68
CA ALA A 634 29.27 10.00 16.99
C ALA A 634 27.74 10.14 16.88
N ASN A 635 27.00 9.04 17.01
CA ASN A 635 25.54 8.99 16.90
C ASN A 635 24.90 8.86 18.30
N SER A 636 23.63 9.25 18.39
CA SER A 636 22.80 8.90 19.55
C SER A 636 22.52 7.40 19.57
N GLY A 637 22.17 6.85 20.72
CA GLY A 637 21.86 5.43 20.84
C GLY A 637 21.36 5.07 22.22
N PHE A 638 21.25 3.77 22.49
CA PHE A 638 20.83 3.26 23.78
C PHE A 638 21.96 2.46 24.41
N ILE A 639 22.21 2.70 25.69
CA ILE A 639 23.09 1.89 26.54
C ILE A 639 22.19 1.00 27.39
N PHE A 640 22.41 -0.30 27.36
CA PHE A 640 21.70 -1.29 28.17
C PHE A 640 22.64 -1.88 29.21
N GLU A 641 22.15 -2.10 30.44
CA GLU A 641 22.85 -2.83 31.50
C GLU A 641 22.40 -4.30 31.46
N LEU A 642 23.27 -5.17 30.97
CA LEU A 642 23.01 -6.61 30.78
C LEU A 642 23.10 -7.37 32.11
N GLU A 643 24.14 -7.07 32.87
CA GLU A 643 24.36 -7.57 34.22
C GLU A 643 24.53 -6.36 35.16
N PRO A 644 23.74 -6.28 36.26
CA PRO A 644 23.74 -5.12 37.14
C PRO A 644 25.15 -4.75 37.61
N GLY A 645 25.63 -3.57 37.19
CA GLY A 645 26.95 -3.05 37.55
C GLY A 645 28.15 -3.70 36.85
N GLN A 646 27.97 -4.66 35.94
CA GLN A 646 29.07 -5.44 35.36
C GLN A 646 29.23 -5.28 33.85
N GLU A 647 28.14 -5.34 33.08
CA GLU A 647 28.21 -5.36 31.62
C GLU A 647 27.23 -4.37 30.99
N TYR A 648 27.76 -3.52 30.09
CA TYR A 648 26.99 -2.51 29.39
C TYR A 648 27.24 -2.58 27.88
N THR A 649 26.16 -2.51 27.12
CA THR A 649 26.22 -2.53 25.65
C THR A 649 25.52 -1.32 25.05
N PHE A 650 26.22 -0.61 24.16
CA PHE A 650 25.73 0.52 23.41
C PHE A 650 25.34 0.15 21.98
N PHE A 651 24.15 0.58 21.57
CA PHE A 651 23.65 0.43 20.20
C PHE A 651 23.44 1.81 19.56
N PRO A 652 24.28 2.24 18.60
CA PRO A 652 24.09 3.51 17.92
C PRO A 652 22.89 3.44 16.98
N VAL A 653 22.04 4.47 16.97
CA VAL A 653 21.05 4.67 15.92
C VAL A 653 21.79 5.05 14.63
N ILE A 654 21.62 4.26 13.56
CA ILE A 654 22.34 4.43 12.30
C ILE A 654 21.47 4.96 11.15
N ALA A 655 20.18 4.65 11.16
CA ALA A 655 19.25 5.08 10.11
C ALA A 655 17.80 5.05 10.58
N THR A 656 16.99 5.88 9.94
CA THR A 656 15.54 5.69 9.85
C THR A 656 15.21 5.32 8.42
N TYR A 657 14.63 4.15 8.18
CA TYR A 657 14.17 3.75 6.85
C TYR A 657 12.64 3.77 6.76
N ASP A 658 12.16 4.19 5.60
CA ASP A 658 10.84 3.80 5.09
C ASP A 658 10.99 2.36 4.58
N SER A 659 10.49 1.37 5.33
CA SER A 659 10.48 -0.03 4.87
C SER A 659 9.52 -0.28 3.71
#